data_AF-A0A850AMK2-F1
#
_entry.id   AF-A0A850AMK2-F1
#
_cell.length_a   1.000
_cell.length_b   1.000
_cell.length_c   1.000
_cell.angle_alpha   90.00
_cell.angle_beta   90.00
_cell.angle_gamma   90.00
#
_symmetry.space_group_name_H-M   'P 1'
#
loop_
_entity.id
_entity.type
_entity.pdbx_description
1 polymer ?
#
loop_
_entity_poly.entity_id
_entity_poly.type
_entity_poly.pdbx_seq_one_letter_code
_entity_poly.pdbx_strand_id
1 'polypeptide(L)'
;MNRSLLNRAWFLAMLFLAGSMVLSFCIISNSGGYFRRYLDSDIPFYYQLHVSTPPNWIPAIDAGAQSWEDLPSCYWEFENGGLTTASDDIQDGVNLVFFDLQGVNFPSPTNTIAFSRTFTQGSGASYHAVESDLIWNARDFPPSITGDPGSQDLESVMAHEFGHHIGLAHTGPIGGPPGCGELITAATMYGQSANGDTTKRSLHIDDVASASRMYPVWVLEGAVTDASTGQPLPGTQVTSPEPFAAVLFDTIVSPSQNFYEVPGAVQNIPVHPDGAYSAAILRQQVSLEVQFFGYQTYNDQVSFNAPGGIGQTEVITRNFALQPNPLATISGVVRDSLSAAAIEAQVDLLVIGSAPGRPSGVIASTATINGAFSFSTPSQESYKIILIPAAPYPAASAIVENLSAGGAQVTMELNPAKVFLVNDDLGAQNEIYLQESLEMLGVKYHTWRISEKGIPQADDYALFPQPRTVLWYTGNANSAALSDPEQQSLAAFLDAGGRLLLTGQNIAETSASGTLLANYLQVSSSQNFNPPIAKGVEGDPVGAGLTVSISGGAGNQTSKDVLTTGAAPSACFNYGPTGAAGIAGIRAEDSQAGWKAVLLGFGLEGVNNLSGVRDLIIRNTLAWFEVITGLGGAAAPASAALPETFQLYQNFPNPFNPATAIRFSVPRPARVKIAIFNGLGQQIRRLAEAAYPAGVYELTWDGRDDFGNPAASGVYFYTMRAGDQFSAVKKLVLLK
;
A
#
# COMPACT_ATOMS: atom_id res chain seq x y z
N MET A 1 1.42 -9.95 -33.51
CA MET A 1 1.06 -9.28 -32.24
C MET A 1 1.66 -10.10 -31.11
N ASN A 2 2.52 -9.46 -30.32
CA ASN A 2 3.67 -10.07 -29.65
C ASN A 2 3.33 -10.85 -28.37
N ARG A 3 3.79 -12.10 -28.29
CA ARG A 3 3.90 -12.91 -27.05
C ARG A 3 4.67 -12.18 -25.92
N SER A 4 5.49 -11.17 -26.23
CA SER A 4 6.26 -10.40 -25.25
C SER A 4 5.44 -9.39 -24.42
N LEU A 5 4.25 -8.98 -24.89
CA LEU A 5 3.37 -8.07 -24.13
C LEU A 5 2.48 -8.84 -23.13
N LEU A 6 2.05 -10.06 -23.49
CA LEU A 6 1.35 -10.96 -22.58
C LEU A 6 2.24 -11.38 -21.40
N ASN A 7 3.52 -11.67 -21.64
CA ASN A 7 4.46 -12.05 -20.57
C ASN A 7 4.81 -10.87 -19.65
N ARG A 8 4.85 -9.62 -20.16
CA ARG A 8 5.05 -8.42 -19.33
C ARG A 8 3.83 -8.04 -18.49
N ALA A 9 2.62 -8.21 -19.03
CA ALA A 9 1.39 -7.99 -18.27
C ALA A 9 1.19 -9.08 -17.20
N TRP A 10 1.55 -10.33 -17.51
CA TRP A 10 1.59 -11.43 -16.53
C TRP A 10 2.65 -11.21 -15.44
N PHE A 11 3.85 -10.72 -15.82
CA PHE A 11 4.91 -10.39 -14.85
C PHE A 11 4.53 -9.26 -13.90
N LEU A 12 3.97 -8.17 -14.43
CA LEU A 12 3.46 -7.08 -13.61
C LEU A 12 2.29 -7.55 -12.74
N ALA A 13 1.41 -8.42 -13.25
CA ALA A 13 0.37 -9.04 -12.43
C ALA A 13 0.94 -9.95 -11.32
N MET A 14 2.01 -10.72 -11.58
CA MET A 14 2.71 -11.54 -10.56
C MET A 14 3.45 -10.68 -9.52
N LEU A 15 4.12 -9.60 -9.94
CA LEU A 15 4.75 -8.61 -9.05
C LEU A 15 3.73 -7.92 -8.14
N PHE A 16 2.50 -7.70 -8.62
CA PHE A 16 1.39 -7.16 -7.82
C PHE A 16 0.62 -8.22 -7.01
N LEU A 17 0.77 -9.52 -7.32
CA LEU A 17 0.13 -10.66 -6.62
C LEU A 17 1.05 -11.35 -5.60
N ALA A 18 2.34 -11.01 -5.56
CA ALA A 18 3.32 -11.62 -4.66
C ALA A 18 3.65 -10.66 -3.51
N GLY A 19 2.86 -10.70 -2.44
CA GLY A 19 3.28 -10.20 -1.12
C GLY A 19 4.38 -11.07 -0.48
N SER A 20 5.27 -11.69 -1.27
CA SER A 20 6.12 -12.82 -0.87
C SER A 20 7.49 -12.90 -1.55
N MET A 21 7.84 -11.96 -2.43
CA MET A 21 9.25 -11.81 -2.85
C MET A 21 9.98 -11.05 -1.75
N VAL A 22 10.90 -11.72 -1.06
CA VAL A 22 11.66 -11.11 0.03
C VAL A 22 12.90 -10.39 -0.52
N LEU A 23 13.52 -10.89 -1.60
CA LEU A 23 14.77 -10.41 -2.20
C LEU A 23 14.84 -10.78 -3.71
N SER A 24 15.75 -10.17 -4.47
CA SER A 24 16.19 -10.60 -5.81
C SER A 24 17.71 -10.47 -5.97
N PHE A 25 18.32 -11.36 -6.77
CA PHE A 25 19.77 -11.42 -6.99
C PHE A 25 20.11 -11.65 -8.45
N CYS A 26 21.41 -11.56 -8.76
CA CYS A 26 21.89 -11.65 -10.13
C CYS A 26 22.84 -12.81 -10.39
N ILE A 27 22.58 -13.50 -11.50
CA ILE A 27 23.45 -14.54 -12.05
C ILE A 27 24.06 -14.03 -13.35
N ILE A 28 25.34 -14.30 -13.55
CA ILE A 28 26.05 -13.93 -14.78
C ILE A 28 25.60 -14.87 -15.91
N SER A 29 25.44 -14.32 -17.12
CA SER A 29 24.85 -15.06 -18.24
C SER A 29 25.37 -14.58 -19.59
N ASN A 30 25.08 -15.35 -20.64
CA ASN A 30 25.16 -14.84 -22.01
C ASN A 30 23.88 -14.07 -22.42
N SER A 31 23.93 -13.42 -23.58
CA SER A 31 22.79 -12.71 -24.17
C SER A 31 21.57 -13.59 -24.48
N GLY A 32 21.75 -14.92 -24.48
CA GLY A 32 20.69 -15.92 -24.68
C GLY A 32 20.03 -16.41 -23.39
N GLY A 33 20.48 -15.98 -22.21
CA GLY A 33 19.88 -16.35 -20.91
C GLY A 33 20.37 -17.64 -20.30
N TYR A 34 21.52 -18.13 -20.77
CA TYR A 34 22.19 -19.28 -20.17
C TYR A 34 23.19 -18.80 -19.13
N PHE A 35 23.14 -19.38 -17.94
CA PHE A 35 23.95 -18.99 -16.80
C PHE A 35 25.41 -19.38 -16.99
N ARG A 36 26.32 -18.57 -16.45
CA ARG A 36 27.76 -18.85 -16.35
C ARG A 36 28.00 -19.87 -15.22
N ARG A 37 27.61 -21.12 -15.49
CA ARG A 37 27.73 -22.26 -14.58
C ARG A 37 28.82 -23.21 -15.08
N TYR A 38 29.50 -23.92 -14.19
CA TYR A 38 30.35 -25.06 -14.55
C TYR A 38 29.52 -26.33 -14.84
N LEU A 39 30.09 -27.23 -15.62
CA LEU A 39 29.52 -28.56 -15.80
C LEU A 39 29.85 -29.44 -14.58
N ASP A 40 29.03 -30.46 -14.34
CA ASP A 40 29.27 -31.39 -13.23
C ASP A 40 30.58 -32.17 -13.39
N SER A 41 31.08 -32.29 -14.63
CA SER A 41 32.39 -32.88 -14.94
C SER A 41 33.58 -32.03 -14.52
N ASP A 42 33.36 -30.75 -14.23
CA ASP A 42 34.41 -29.78 -13.88
C ASP A 42 34.59 -29.66 -12.35
N ILE A 43 33.85 -30.46 -11.58
CA ILE A 43 33.84 -30.47 -10.11
C ILE A 43 34.41 -31.83 -9.64
N PRO A 44 35.36 -31.90 -8.68
CA PRO A 44 35.86 -30.80 -7.87
C PRO A 44 36.69 -29.79 -8.68
N PHE A 45 36.54 -28.52 -8.32
CA PHE A 45 37.25 -27.44 -8.98
C PHE A 45 38.62 -27.24 -8.36
N TYR A 46 39.66 -27.44 -9.16
CA TYR A 46 41.05 -27.31 -8.72
C TYR A 46 41.55 -25.87 -8.88
N TYR A 47 41.76 -25.15 -7.78
CA TYR A 47 42.46 -23.86 -7.80
C TYR A 47 43.94 -24.03 -7.47
N GLN A 48 44.81 -23.23 -8.09
CA GLN A 48 46.25 -23.27 -7.86
C GLN A 48 46.73 -21.95 -7.27
N LEU A 49 47.53 -22.04 -6.22
CA LEU A 49 48.11 -20.87 -5.55
C LEU A 49 49.40 -20.46 -6.28
N HIS A 50 49.59 -19.17 -6.51
CA HIS A 50 50.89 -18.72 -7.02
C HIS A 50 52.02 -19.10 -6.03
N VAL A 51 53.21 -19.45 -6.53
CA VAL A 51 54.39 -19.86 -5.72
C VAL A 51 54.81 -18.83 -4.66
N SER A 52 54.39 -17.57 -4.78
CA SER A 52 54.67 -16.53 -3.78
C SER A 52 53.65 -16.47 -2.64
N THR A 53 52.61 -17.32 -2.64
CA THR A 53 51.55 -17.29 -1.63
C THR A 53 52.11 -17.68 -0.26
N PRO A 54 51.94 -16.83 0.78
CA PRO A 54 52.39 -17.15 2.13
C PRO A 54 51.72 -18.42 2.67
N PRO A 55 52.47 -19.43 3.17
CA PRO A 55 51.88 -20.68 3.66
C PRO A 55 50.86 -20.51 4.79
N ASN A 56 51.01 -19.47 5.61
CA ASN A 56 50.08 -19.16 6.70
C ASN A 56 48.76 -18.54 6.23
N TRP A 57 48.62 -18.16 4.95
CA TRP A 57 47.38 -17.64 4.37
C TRP A 57 46.49 -18.74 3.81
N ILE A 58 47.06 -19.89 3.46
CA ILE A 58 46.36 -21.04 2.86
C ILE A 58 45.11 -21.42 3.66
N PRO A 59 45.14 -21.56 5.00
CA PRO A 59 43.93 -21.93 5.75
C PRO A 59 42.77 -20.93 5.61
N ALA A 60 43.04 -19.63 5.43
CA ALA A 60 42.00 -18.63 5.25
C ALA A 60 41.46 -18.61 3.81
N ILE A 61 42.31 -18.93 2.83
CA ILE A 61 41.89 -19.14 1.44
C ILE A 61 40.95 -20.34 1.36
N ASP A 62 41.37 -21.46 1.95
CA ASP A 62 40.61 -22.70 1.99
C ASP A 62 39.28 -22.48 2.74
N ALA A 63 39.26 -21.73 3.85
CA ALA A 63 38.04 -21.38 4.56
C ALA A 63 37.06 -20.52 3.73
N GLY A 64 37.57 -19.63 2.86
CA GLY A 64 36.74 -18.88 1.92
C GLY A 64 36.06 -19.78 0.88
N ALA A 65 36.77 -20.80 0.38
CA ALA A 65 36.19 -21.82 -0.51
C ALA A 65 35.18 -22.71 0.23
N GLN A 66 35.55 -23.19 1.43
CA GLN A 66 34.74 -24.06 2.29
C GLN A 66 33.37 -23.45 2.63
N SER A 67 33.28 -22.12 2.72
CA SER A 67 32.01 -21.42 2.98
C SER A 67 30.91 -21.80 1.98
N TRP A 68 31.26 -22.07 0.72
CA TRP A 68 30.31 -22.50 -0.31
C TRP A 68 30.04 -24.00 -0.31
N GLU A 69 31.02 -24.82 0.09
CA GLU A 69 30.87 -26.28 0.23
C GLU A 69 30.00 -26.67 1.41
N ASP A 70 30.02 -25.87 2.48
CA ASP A 70 29.23 -26.09 3.68
C ASP A 70 27.72 -25.85 3.45
N LEU A 71 27.33 -25.39 2.26
CA LEU A 71 25.93 -25.22 1.87
C LEU A 71 25.26 -26.57 1.65
N PRO A 72 24.33 -27.01 2.52
CA PRO A 72 23.73 -28.34 2.39
C PRO A 72 22.79 -28.47 1.17
N SER A 73 22.34 -27.35 0.63
CA SER A 73 21.43 -27.26 -0.52
C SER A 73 22.14 -27.22 -1.88
N CYS A 74 23.47 -27.17 -1.88
CA CYS A 74 24.28 -27.08 -3.09
C CYS A 74 25.25 -28.26 -3.19
N TYR A 75 25.51 -28.73 -4.41
CA TYR A 75 26.69 -29.56 -4.64
C TYR A 75 27.79 -28.69 -5.22
N TRP A 76 28.92 -28.64 -4.53
CA TRP A 76 30.14 -28.00 -4.98
C TRP A 76 31.32 -28.58 -4.20
N GLU A 77 32.50 -28.59 -4.79
CA GLU A 77 33.73 -29.03 -4.14
C GLU A 77 34.90 -28.25 -4.75
N PHE A 78 35.75 -27.67 -3.90
CA PHE A 78 37.00 -27.01 -4.25
C PHE A 78 38.18 -27.84 -3.75
N GLU A 79 39.20 -28.00 -4.59
CA GLU A 79 40.44 -28.65 -4.20
C GLU A 79 41.65 -27.74 -4.47
N ASN A 80 42.59 -27.70 -3.53
CA ASN A 80 43.86 -27.02 -3.75
C ASN A 80 44.76 -27.89 -4.65
N GLY A 81 44.90 -27.47 -5.91
CA GLY A 81 45.70 -28.12 -6.96
C GLY A 81 47.21 -27.92 -6.82
N GLY A 82 47.67 -27.21 -5.78
CA GLY A 82 49.09 -26.96 -5.52
C GLY A 82 49.58 -25.60 -6.01
N LEU A 83 50.87 -25.52 -6.35
CA LEU A 83 51.55 -24.27 -6.68
C LEU A 83 51.73 -24.06 -8.19
N THR A 84 51.54 -22.82 -8.65
CA THR A 84 51.75 -22.40 -10.04
C THR A 84 52.65 -21.16 -10.13
N THR A 85 53.24 -20.93 -11.32
CA THR A 85 53.98 -19.70 -11.65
C THR A 85 53.15 -18.72 -12.48
N ALA A 86 51.88 -19.03 -12.79
CA ALA A 86 50.95 -18.09 -13.44
C ALA A 86 50.72 -16.86 -12.57
N SER A 87 50.62 -15.67 -13.17
CA SER A 87 50.63 -14.40 -12.42
C SER A 87 49.79 -13.28 -13.06
N ASP A 88 48.98 -13.63 -14.05
CA ASP A 88 48.10 -12.75 -14.82
C ASP A 88 46.72 -13.40 -15.01
N ASP A 89 45.75 -12.62 -15.50
CA ASP A 89 44.35 -13.02 -15.70
C ASP A 89 44.08 -13.41 -17.16
N ILE A 90 44.87 -14.34 -17.70
CA ILE A 90 44.76 -14.83 -19.07
C ILE A 90 44.27 -16.28 -19.09
N GLN A 91 43.57 -16.67 -20.17
CA GLN A 91 43.09 -18.03 -20.32
C GLN A 91 44.24 -18.99 -20.65
N ASP A 92 44.79 -19.69 -19.66
CA ASP A 92 45.94 -20.61 -19.78
C ASP A 92 45.67 -22.02 -19.22
N GLY A 93 44.45 -22.26 -18.72
CA GLY A 93 44.03 -23.52 -18.11
C GLY A 93 44.44 -23.66 -16.64
N VAL A 94 44.96 -22.60 -16.02
CA VAL A 94 45.24 -22.52 -14.59
C VAL A 94 44.12 -21.73 -13.94
N ASN A 95 43.55 -22.27 -12.87
CA ASN A 95 42.60 -21.53 -12.05
C ASN A 95 43.35 -20.83 -10.93
N LEU A 96 43.80 -19.60 -11.19
CA LEU A 96 44.78 -18.94 -10.36
C LEU A 96 44.18 -18.34 -9.08
N VAL A 97 44.89 -18.45 -7.95
CA VAL A 97 44.77 -17.54 -6.81
C VAL A 97 46.10 -16.82 -6.64
N PHE A 98 46.12 -15.51 -6.90
CA PHE A 98 47.33 -14.70 -6.90
C PHE A 98 47.20 -13.41 -6.10
N PHE A 99 48.22 -13.13 -5.29
CA PHE A 99 48.37 -11.90 -4.51
C PHE A 99 49.37 -10.97 -5.19
N ASP A 100 48.86 -10.02 -5.96
CA ASP A 100 49.68 -9.11 -6.75
C ASP A 100 50.25 -7.98 -5.88
N LEU A 101 51.47 -8.19 -5.37
CA LEU A 101 52.22 -7.24 -4.55
C LEU A 101 52.75 -6.04 -5.35
N GLN A 102 52.83 -6.15 -6.68
CA GLN A 102 53.33 -5.08 -7.55
C GLN A 102 52.17 -4.27 -8.17
N GLY A 103 50.96 -4.85 -8.15
CA GLY A 103 49.75 -4.32 -8.77
C GLY A 103 49.91 -4.17 -10.28
N VAL A 104 50.55 -5.13 -10.94
CA VAL A 104 50.69 -5.20 -12.40
C VAL A 104 49.33 -5.44 -13.06
N ASN A 105 48.48 -6.25 -12.43
CA ASN A 105 47.12 -6.55 -12.86
C ASN A 105 46.12 -5.42 -12.51
N PHE A 106 46.59 -4.35 -11.87
CA PHE A 106 45.75 -3.28 -11.33
C PHE A 106 46.25 -1.88 -11.78
N PRO A 107 45.64 -1.30 -12.84
CA PRO A 107 45.96 0.05 -13.29
C PRO A 107 45.79 1.07 -12.15
N SER A 108 46.80 1.89 -11.90
CA SER A 108 46.74 2.95 -10.87
C SER A 108 46.17 4.26 -11.44
N PRO A 109 45.30 4.98 -10.71
CA PRO A 109 44.72 4.63 -9.41
C PRO A 109 43.54 3.66 -9.54
N THR A 110 43.42 2.74 -8.58
CA THR A 110 42.27 1.81 -8.49
C THR A 110 41.74 1.75 -7.06
N ASN A 111 40.46 1.38 -6.92
CA ASN A 111 39.81 1.03 -5.66
C ASN A 111 39.37 -0.46 -5.62
N THR A 112 39.84 -1.27 -6.56
CA THR A 112 39.56 -2.70 -6.62
C THR A 112 40.45 -3.45 -5.62
N ILE A 113 39.82 -4.17 -4.69
CA ILE A 113 40.49 -5.01 -3.68
C ILE A 113 40.95 -6.32 -4.32
N ALA A 114 40.03 -6.99 -5.01
CA ALA A 114 40.27 -8.22 -5.74
C ALA A 114 39.28 -8.30 -6.92
N PHE A 115 39.52 -9.23 -7.83
CA PHE A 115 38.52 -9.64 -8.82
C PHE A 115 38.71 -11.11 -9.19
N SER A 116 37.61 -11.72 -9.64
CA SER A 116 37.59 -13.04 -10.25
C SER A 116 37.26 -12.92 -11.74
N ARG A 117 38.22 -13.24 -12.60
CA ARG A 117 38.02 -13.31 -14.05
C ARG A 117 37.71 -14.74 -14.44
N THR A 118 36.45 -14.99 -14.81
CA THR A 118 36.00 -16.29 -15.29
C THR A 118 35.92 -16.32 -16.81
N PHE A 119 36.57 -17.30 -17.43
CA PHE A 119 36.47 -17.61 -18.85
C PHE A 119 35.35 -18.61 -19.12
N THR A 120 34.74 -18.50 -20.30
CA THR A 120 33.57 -19.29 -20.67
C THR A 120 33.69 -19.85 -22.07
N GLN A 121 33.14 -21.03 -22.31
CA GLN A 121 33.12 -21.68 -23.61
C GLN A 121 31.68 -21.97 -24.08
N GLY A 122 31.50 -22.08 -25.39
CA GLY A 122 30.23 -22.47 -26.01
C GLY A 122 29.30 -21.29 -26.33
N SER A 123 28.11 -21.61 -26.85
CA SER A 123 27.08 -20.63 -27.20
C SER A 123 25.69 -21.19 -26.94
N GLY A 124 24.70 -20.32 -26.67
CA GLY A 124 23.35 -20.78 -26.32
C GLY A 124 23.39 -21.75 -25.14
N ALA A 125 22.73 -22.91 -25.29
CA ALA A 125 22.63 -23.95 -24.25
C ALA A 125 23.95 -24.63 -23.87
N SER A 126 25.01 -24.48 -24.67
CA SER A 126 26.32 -25.04 -24.35
C SER A 126 27.25 -24.04 -23.63
N TYR A 127 26.75 -22.85 -23.28
CA TYR A 127 27.50 -21.83 -22.57
C TYR A 127 27.77 -22.26 -21.13
N HIS A 128 29.04 -22.36 -20.75
CA HIS A 128 29.49 -22.75 -19.41
C HIS A 128 30.82 -22.06 -19.06
N ALA A 129 31.13 -21.98 -17.77
CA ALA A 129 32.43 -21.56 -17.27
C ALA A 129 33.46 -22.70 -17.44
N VAL A 130 34.73 -22.34 -17.71
CA VAL A 130 35.80 -23.32 -17.94
C VAL A 130 37.09 -23.04 -17.15
N GLU A 131 37.30 -21.81 -16.72
CA GLU A 131 38.51 -21.38 -16.02
C GLU A 131 38.23 -20.10 -15.25
N SER A 132 38.91 -19.87 -14.13
CA SER A 132 38.73 -18.65 -13.36
C SER A 132 39.96 -18.26 -12.54
N ASP A 133 40.38 -17.01 -12.70
CA ASP A 133 41.50 -16.42 -11.99
C ASP A 133 41.04 -15.42 -10.96
N LEU A 134 41.38 -15.68 -9.70
CA LEU A 134 41.24 -14.77 -8.57
C LEU A 134 42.54 -14.00 -8.37
N ILE A 135 42.49 -12.68 -8.59
CA ILE A 135 43.64 -11.81 -8.37
C ILE A 135 43.32 -10.79 -7.28
N TRP A 136 44.18 -10.72 -6.28
CA TRP A 136 44.11 -9.80 -5.16
C TRP A 136 45.12 -8.64 -5.34
N ASN A 137 44.68 -7.40 -5.16
CA ASN A 137 45.52 -6.21 -5.18
C ASN A 137 46.28 -6.02 -3.86
N ALA A 138 47.30 -6.85 -3.62
CA ALA A 138 47.99 -6.90 -2.34
C ALA A 138 48.93 -5.70 -2.15
N ARG A 139 49.19 -4.94 -3.21
CA ARG A 139 49.90 -3.64 -3.18
C ARG A 139 49.12 -2.60 -2.39
N ASP A 140 47.84 -2.39 -2.74
CA ASP A 140 47.04 -1.29 -2.19
C ASP A 140 46.16 -1.73 -1.02
N PHE A 141 45.81 -3.02 -0.95
CA PHE A 141 44.93 -3.60 0.07
C PHE A 141 45.59 -4.86 0.68
N PRO A 142 46.42 -4.72 1.71
CA PRO A 142 47.12 -5.87 2.30
C PRO A 142 46.11 -6.87 2.91
N PRO A 143 46.25 -8.18 2.66
CA PRO A 143 45.44 -9.20 3.33
C PRO A 143 45.77 -9.33 4.81
N SER A 144 44.78 -9.68 5.63
CA SER A 144 44.98 -10.07 7.03
C SER A 144 44.18 -11.31 7.39
N ILE A 145 44.79 -12.15 8.23
CA ILE A 145 44.19 -13.33 8.87
C ILE A 145 43.93 -13.10 10.37
N THR A 146 44.36 -11.95 10.90
CA THR A 146 44.33 -11.59 12.32
C THR A 146 43.55 -10.30 12.59
N GLY A 147 43.08 -9.62 11.54
CA GLY A 147 42.35 -8.35 11.63
C GLY A 147 43.25 -7.13 11.84
N ASP A 148 44.43 -7.11 11.21
CA ASP A 148 45.41 -6.05 11.38
C ASP A 148 44.88 -4.69 10.87
N PRO A 149 45.16 -3.57 11.54
CA PRO A 149 44.67 -2.25 11.13
C PRO A 149 45.13 -1.86 9.71
N GLY A 150 44.18 -1.47 8.87
CA GLY A 150 44.45 -1.04 7.48
C GLY A 150 44.55 -2.19 6.47
N SER A 151 44.32 -3.43 6.90
CA SER A 151 44.27 -4.61 6.04
C SER A 151 42.83 -5.10 5.82
N GLN A 152 42.61 -5.86 4.76
CA GLN A 152 41.31 -6.49 4.48
C GLN A 152 41.27 -7.93 4.97
N ASP A 153 40.12 -8.41 5.46
CA ASP A 153 39.95 -9.81 5.87
C ASP A 153 40.12 -10.76 4.68
N LEU A 154 41.11 -11.65 4.77
CA LEU A 154 41.44 -12.58 3.69
C LEU A 154 40.30 -13.56 3.42
N GLU A 155 39.74 -14.16 4.47
CA GLU A 155 38.71 -15.20 4.37
C GLU A 155 37.44 -14.66 3.68
N SER A 156 36.97 -13.48 4.09
CA SER A 156 35.74 -12.88 3.56
C SER A 156 35.86 -12.44 2.10
N VAL A 157 36.99 -11.85 1.72
CA VAL A 157 37.21 -11.45 0.32
C VAL A 157 37.42 -12.69 -0.55
N MET A 158 38.10 -13.73 -0.06
CA MET A 158 38.19 -15.00 -0.78
C MET A 158 36.81 -15.63 -0.98
N ALA A 159 35.95 -15.67 0.05
CA ALA A 159 34.58 -16.15 -0.08
C ALA A 159 33.78 -15.38 -1.14
N HIS A 160 33.92 -14.05 -1.19
CA HIS A 160 33.30 -13.21 -2.23
C HIS A 160 33.76 -13.58 -3.64
N GLU A 161 35.07 -13.68 -3.85
CA GLU A 161 35.64 -13.97 -5.16
C GLU A 161 35.38 -15.42 -5.61
N PHE A 162 35.30 -16.38 -4.68
CA PHE A 162 34.79 -17.73 -4.95
C PHE A 162 33.29 -17.74 -5.29
N GLY A 163 32.51 -16.78 -4.78
CA GLY A 163 31.12 -16.61 -5.23
C GLY A 163 31.02 -16.18 -6.69
N HIS A 164 31.88 -15.26 -7.13
CA HIS A 164 32.02 -14.97 -8.56
C HIS A 164 32.46 -16.20 -9.34
N HIS A 165 33.43 -16.93 -8.81
CA HIS A 165 33.90 -18.17 -9.42
C HIS A 165 32.74 -19.11 -9.78
N ILE A 166 31.86 -19.43 -8.82
CA ILE A 166 30.72 -20.34 -9.07
C ILE A 166 29.61 -19.74 -9.95
N GLY A 167 29.70 -18.46 -10.33
CA GLY A 167 28.84 -17.81 -11.33
C GLY A 167 27.93 -16.69 -10.79
N LEU A 168 28.09 -16.29 -9.52
CA LEU A 168 27.28 -15.25 -8.89
C LEU A 168 27.73 -13.84 -9.28
N ALA A 169 26.79 -12.89 -9.28
CA ALA A 169 27.06 -11.46 -9.46
C ALA A 169 26.85 -10.68 -8.14
N HIS A 170 27.13 -9.38 -8.17
CA HIS A 170 26.85 -8.50 -7.03
C HIS A 170 25.35 -8.21 -6.84
N THR A 171 24.94 -7.96 -5.60
CA THR A 171 23.58 -7.54 -5.20
C THR A 171 23.35 -6.02 -5.40
N GLY A 172 22.16 -5.60 -5.86
CA GLY A 172 21.66 -4.20 -5.85
C GLY A 172 21.79 -3.41 -7.17
N PRO A 173 21.02 -2.31 -7.42
CA PRO A 173 21.32 -1.38 -8.51
C PRO A 173 22.25 -0.21 -8.08
N ILE A 174 22.78 0.45 -9.12
CA ILE A 174 24.03 1.22 -9.35
C ILE A 174 24.62 2.12 -8.24
N GLY A 175 25.95 1.95 -8.08
CA GLY A 175 26.91 2.80 -7.34
C GLY A 175 28.31 2.16 -7.22
N GLY A 176 28.42 0.85 -7.50
CA GLY A 176 29.65 0.06 -7.62
C GLY A 176 29.70 -0.76 -8.93
N PRO A 177 30.55 -1.81 -9.04
CA PRO A 177 30.66 -2.68 -10.22
C PRO A 177 29.31 -3.29 -10.66
N PRO A 178 29.19 -3.86 -11.88
CA PRO A 178 27.88 -4.23 -12.42
C PRO A 178 27.18 -5.32 -11.59
N GLY A 179 26.07 -4.94 -10.97
CA GLY A 179 25.16 -5.80 -10.20
C GLY A 179 23.70 -5.46 -10.52
N CYS A 180 22.77 -6.29 -10.03
CA CYS A 180 21.34 -6.04 -10.12
C CYS A 180 20.61 -6.72 -8.94
N GLY A 181 19.29 -6.61 -8.89
CA GLY A 181 18.50 -7.07 -7.74
C GLY A 181 18.49 -6.07 -6.57
N GLU A 182 18.22 -6.53 -5.36
CA GLU A 182 18.14 -5.68 -4.16
C GLU A 182 19.52 -5.42 -3.54
N LEU A 183 19.74 -4.23 -2.97
CA LEU A 183 21.03 -3.87 -2.35
C LEU A 183 21.12 -4.47 -0.94
N ILE A 184 21.85 -5.59 -0.80
CA ILE A 184 21.96 -6.33 0.46
C ILE A 184 23.39 -6.19 0.99
N THR A 185 23.66 -5.18 1.79
CA THR A 185 25.03 -4.89 2.30
C THR A 185 25.59 -5.99 3.21
N ALA A 186 24.72 -6.86 3.74
CA ALA A 186 25.10 -8.01 4.55
C ALA A 186 25.47 -9.26 3.72
N ALA A 187 25.19 -9.27 2.41
CA ALA A 187 25.51 -10.39 1.55
C ALA A 187 27.01 -10.52 1.36
N THR A 188 27.50 -11.76 1.26
CA THR A 188 28.89 -12.03 0.90
C THR A 188 29.16 -11.48 -0.50
N MET A 189 28.20 -11.60 -1.43
CA MET A 189 28.29 -11.03 -2.77
C MET A 189 28.06 -9.51 -2.85
N TYR A 190 28.00 -8.79 -1.72
CA TYR A 190 28.01 -7.33 -1.74
C TYR A 190 29.38 -6.79 -2.18
N GLY A 191 29.44 -6.17 -3.36
CA GLY A 191 30.68 -5.74 -4.03
C GLY A 191 31.41 -4.54 -3.44
N GLN A 192 31.07 -4.10 -2.22
CA GLN A 192 31.77 -3.00 -1.55
C GLN A 192 32.24 -3.42 -0.14
N SER A 193 33.41 -2.91 0.22
CA SER A 193 34.01 -3.07 1.55
C SER A 193 34.67 -1.75 1.96
N ALA A 194 34.60 -1.41 3.25
CA ALA A 194 35.34 -0.26 3.75
C ALA A 194 36.85 -0.53 3.70
N ASN A 195 37.67 0.51 3.57
CA ASN A 195 39.11 0.32 3.63
C ASN A 195 39.52 -0.14 5.04
N GLY A 196 40.20 -1.29 5.14
CA GLY A 196 40.57 -1.89 6.42
C GLY A 196 39.44 -2.65 7.12
N ASP A 197 38.43 -3.11 6.39
CA ASP A 197 37.34 -3.91 6.96
C ASP A 197 37.83 -5.33 7.23
N THR A 198 37.88 -5.68 8.50
CA THR A 198 38.29 -6.99 8.99
C THR A 198 37.11 -7.81 9.52
N THR A 199 35.88 -7.37 9.22
CA THR A 199 34.66 -8.03 9.66
C THR A 199 34.44 -9.30 8.85
N LYS A 200 34.46 -10.45 9.53
CA LYS A 200 34.12 -11.72 8.88
C LYS A 200 32.68 -11.73 8.38
N ARG A 201 32.49 -12.08 7.11
CA ARG A 201 31.16 -12.27 6.50
C ARG A 201 30.77 -13.74 6.52
N SER A 202 29.47 -14.00 6.54
CA SER A 202 28.88 -15.32 6.38
C SER A 202 27.88 -15.25 5.23
N LEU A 203 27.64 -16.38 4.56
CA LEU A 203 26.70 -16.42 3.45
C LEU A 203 25.30 -15.98 3.90
N HIS A 204 24.79 -14.94 3.26
CA HIS A 204 23.43 -14.46 3.46
C HIS A 204 22.45 -15.39 2.74
N ILE A 205 21.18 -15.39 3.16
CA ILE A 205 20.16 -16.26 2.55
C ILE A 205 20.00 -16.03 1.03
N ASP A 206 20.35 -14.83 0.57
CA ASP A 206 20.43 -14.49 -0.85
C ASP A 206 21.57 -15.21 -1.58
N ASP A 207 22.77 -15.21 -1.00
CA ASP A 207 23.94 -15.97 -1.50
C ASP A 207 23.60 -17.47 -1.58
N VAL A 208 22.96 -18.00 -0.52
CA VAL A 208 22.52 -19.41 -0.42
C VAL A 208 21.51 -19.76 -1.51
N ALA A 209 20.46 -18.94 -1.69
CA ALA A 209 19.46 -19.16 -2.71
C ALA A 209 20.04 -19.09 -4.13
N SER A 210 21.03 -18.21 -4.32
CA SER A 210 21.75 -18.05 -5.58
C SER A 210 22.54 -19.28 -5.96
N ALA A 211 23.38 -19.77 -5.04
CA ALA A 211 24.15 -20.99 -5.25
C ALA A 211 23.22 -22.19 -5.43
N SER A 212 22.16 -22.30 -4.62
CA SER A 212 21.21 -23.43 -4.66
C SER A 212 20.42 -23.47 -5.96
N ARG A 213 20.12 -22.31 -6.55
CA ARG A 213 19.53 -22.24 -7.88
C ARG A 213 20.48 -22.78 -8.96
N MET A 214 21.77 -22.49 -8.84
CA MET A 214 22.75 -22.90 -9.84
C MET A 214 23.14 -24.36 -9.72
N TYR A 215 23.30 -24.88 -8.50
CA TYR A 215 23.79 -26.24 -8.23
C TYR A 215 22.91 -26.99 -7.21
N PRO A 216 21.60 -27.15 -7.46
CA PRO A 216 20.66 -27.66 -6.46
C PRO A 216 20.93 -29.13 -6.12
N VAL A 217 21.04 -29.45 -4.83
CA VAL A 217 20.95 -30.84 -4.36
C VAL A 217 19.49 -31.30 -4.30
N TRP A 218 18.56 -30.39 -4.00
CA TRP A 218 17.14 -30.71 -3.82
C TRP A 218 16.27 -29.86 -4.72
N VAL A 219 15.43 -30.52 -5.50
CA VAL A 219 14.40 -29.88 -6.32
C VAL A 219 13.04 -30.43 -5.94
N LEU A 220 12.11 -29.52 -5.64
CA LEU A 220 10.70 -29.84 -5.50
C LEU A 220 9.98 -29.36 -6.74
N GLU A 221 9.22 -30.26 -7.36
CA GLU A 221 8.38 -29.92 -8.51
C GLU A 221 7.01 -30.59 -8.42
N GLY A 222 6.07 -30.14 -9.23
CA GLY A 222 4.78 -30.80 -9.39
C GLY A 222 3.73 -29.86 -9.92
N ALA A 223 2.47 -30.16 -9.64
CA ALA A 223 1.33 -29.37 -10.10
C ALA A 223 0.30 -29.13 -9.00
N VAL A 224 -0.36 -27.97 -9.06
CA VAL A 224 -1.54 -27.65 -8.26
C VAL A 224 -2.79 -27.66 -9.14
N THR A 225 -3.74 -28.52 -8.79
CA THR A 225 -4.94 -28.79 -9.56
C THR A 225 -6.18 -28.80 -8.68
N ASP A 226 -7.33 -28.57 -9.30
CA ASP A 226 -8.63 -28.82 -8.70
C ASP A 226 -8.86 -30.34 -8.61
N ALA A 227 -9.11 -30.84 -7.40
CA ALA A 227 -9.24 -32.28 -7.17
C ALA A 227 -10.47 -32.93 -7.84
N SER A 228 -11.49 -32.13 -8.19
CA SER A 228 -12.73 -32.61 -8.80
C SER A 228 -12.65 -32.63 -10.33
N THR A 229 -11.98 -31.66 -10.94
CA THR A 229 -11.92 -31.50 -12.40
C THR A 229 -10.56 -31.86 -13.01
N GLY A 230 -9.51 -31.94 -12.19
CA GLY A 230 -8.12 -32.09 -12.62
C GLY A 230 -7.56 -30.87 -13.37
N GLN A 231 -8.30 -29.76 -13.42
CA GLN A 231 -7.85 -28.54 -14.09
C GLN A 231 -6.81 -27.80 -13.25
N PRO A 232 -5.84 -27.11 -13.87
CA PRO A 232 -4.85 -26.33 -13.15
C PRO A 232 -5.48 -25.15 -12.41
N LEU A 233 -4.90 -24.80 -11.26
CA LEU A 233 -5.32 -23.64 -10.45
C LEU A 233 -4.26 -22.53 -10.54
N PRO A 234 -4.29 -21.70 -11.60
CA PRO A 234 -3.30 -20.65 -11.79
C PRO A 234 -3.44 -19.55 -10.74
N GLY A 235 -2.31 -19.06 -10.22
CA GLY A 235 -2.30 -18.06 -9.14
C GLY A 235 -2.40 -18.65 -7.73
N THR A 236 -2.39 -19.99 -7.61
CA THR A 236 -2.11 -20.66 -6.34
C THR A 236 -0.67 -20.40 -5.89
N GLN A 237 -0.46 -20.48 -4.59
CA GLN A 237 0.83 -20.25 -3.94
C GLN A 237 1.19 -21.47 -3.11
N VAL A 238 2.42 -21.97 -3.26
CA VAL A 238 2.99 -23.02 -2.40
C VAL A 238 3.94 -22.33 -1.44
N THR A 239 3.54 -22.20 -0.18
CA THR A 239 4.18 -21.34 0.81
C THR A 239 4.82 -22.11 1.96
N SER A 240 5.71 -21.44 2.68
CA SER A 240 6.31 -21.89 3.94
C SER A 240 6.50 -20.69 4.87
N PRO A 241 6.48 -20.85 6.21
CA PRO A 241 6.64 -19.74 7.15
C PRO A 241 7.97 -18.98 7.03
N GLU A 242 9.02 -19.65 6.57
CA GLU A 242 10.38 -19.10 6.42
C GLU A 242 10.86 -19.24 4.97
N PRO A 243 11.79 -18.40 4.49
CA PRO A 243 12.36 -18.57 3.16
C PRO A 243 12.98 -19.98 3.03
N PHE A 244 12.55 -20.72 2.01
CA PHE A 244 12.83 -22.15 1.91
C PHE A 244 13.23 -22.61 0.51
N ALA A 245 13.06 -21.77 -0.50
CA ALA A 245 13.26 -22.17 -1.89
C ALA A 245 13.82 -21.04 -2.76
N ALA A 246 14.36 -21.39 -3.92
CA ALA A 246 14.68 -20.49 -5.04
C ALA A 246 13.91 -20.97 -6.28
N VAL A 247 13.05 -20.12 -6.86
CA VAL A 247 12.07 -20.49 -7.89
C VAL A 247 12.75 -20.84 -9.20
N LEU A 248 12.57 -22.05 -9.75
CA LEU A 248 13.22 -22.49 -11.01
C LEU A 248 12.45 -22.05 -12.27
N PHE A 249 11.13 -21.88 -12.18
CA PHE A 249 10.29 -21.38 -13.27
C PHE A 249 10.47 -19.87 -13.53
N ASP A 250 10.21 -19.46 -14.77
CA ASP A 250 10.16 -18.07 -15.25
C ASP A 250 11.44 -17.22 -15.02
N THR A 251 12.33 -17.22 -16.01
CA THR A 251 13.37 -16.18 -16.17
C THR A 251 12.75 -14.89 -16.70
N ILE A 252 12.57 -13.87 -15.86
CA ILE A 252 11.99 -12.60 -16.30
C ILE A 252 13.06 -11.51 -16.49
N VAL A 253 13.46 -11.38 -17.76
CA VAL A 253 13.90 -10.20 -18.55
C VAL A 253 14.72 -9.08 -17.89
N SER A 254 16.01 -9.02 -18.20
CA SER A 254 16.58 -8.02 -19.14
C SER A 254 18.01 -8.40 -19.60
N PRO A 255 18.26 -8.69 -20.89
CA PRO A 255 19.60 -8.98 -21.42
C PRO A 255 20.46 -7.73 -21.64
N SER A 256 20.13 -6.58 -21.03
CA SER A 256 20.79 -5.32 -21.39
C SER A 256 22.26 -5.25 -20.99
N GLN A 257 22.73 -6.13 -20.11
CA GLN A 257 24.13 -6.32 -19.70
C GLN A 257 24.17 -7.76 -19.16
N ASN A 258 25.09 -8.63 -19.60
CA ASN A 258 25.33 -10.07 -19.27
C ASN A 258 24.93 -10.64 -17.87
N PHE A 259 23.77 -10.30 -17.31
CA PHE A 259 23.30 -10.52 -15.95
C PHE A 259 21.79 -10.76 -16.00
N TYR A 260 21.30 -11.77 -15.27
CA TYR A 260 19.86 -12.03 -15.11
C TYR A 260 19.49 -11.82 -13.65
N GLU A 261 18.56 -10.91 -13.43
CA GLU A 261 17.86 -10.80 -12.16
C GLU A 261 16.89 -11.97 -12.02
N VAL A 262 16.99 -12.67 -10.90
CA VAL A 262 16.17 -13.84 -10.57
C VAL A 262 15.59 -13.68 -9.16
N PRO A 263 14.43 -14.31 -8.87
CA PRO A 263 13.88 -14.30 -7.52
C PRO A 263 14.87 -14.88 -6.51
N GLY A 264 15.02 -14.18 -5.39
CA GLY A 264 15.81 -14.60 -4.23
C GLY A 264 15.26 -15.81 -3.51
N ALA A 265 15.65 -15.93 -2.23
CA ALA A 265 14.98 -16.86 -1.34
C ALA A 265 13.49 -16.48 -1.21
N VAL A 266 12.61 -17.42 -1.52
CA VAL A 266 11.17 -17.21 -1.47
C VAL A 266 10.52 -17.96 -0.31
N GLN A 267 9.49 -17.33 0.23
CA GLN A 267 8.50 -17.98 1.12
C GLN A 267 7.32 -18.55 0.34
N ASN A 268 7.28 -18.32 -0.98
CA ASN A 268 6.16 -18.69 -1.85
C ASN A 268 6.70 -19.04 -3.24
N ILE A 269 6.44 -20.27 -3.68
CA ILE A 269 6.71 -20.70 -5.04
C ILE A 269 5.47 -20.38 -5.89
N PRO A 270 5.59 -19.52 -6.92
CA PRO A 270 4.48 -19.23 -7.81
C PRO A 270 4.10 -20.47 -8.63
N VAL A 271 2.80 -20.67 -8.83
CA VAL A 271 2.24 -21.71 -9.70
C VAL A 271 1.97 -21.12 -11.09
N HIS A 272 2.55 -21.73 -12.11
CA HIS A 272 2.42 -21.34 -13.52
C HIS A 272 0.97 -21.54 -14.03
N PRO A 273 0.54 -20.84 -15.11
CA PRO A 273 -0.81 -20.99 -15.68
C PRO A 273 -1.31 -22.40 -15.96
N ASP A 274 -0.41 -23.34 -16.26
CA ASP A 274 -0.72 -24.76 -16.49
C ASP A 274 -0.73 -25.60 -15.20
N GLY A 275 -0.62 -24.95 -14.04
CA GLY A 275 -0.63 -25.56 -12.72
C GLY A 275 0.75 -26.02 -12.24
N ALA A 276 1.79 -25.96 -13.07
CA ALA A 276 3.12 -26.46 -12.69
C ALA A 276 3.85 -25.51 -11.72
N TYR A 277 4.66 -26.08 -10.84
CA TYR A 277 5.59 -25.34 -9.97
C TYR A 277 6.89 -26.14 -9.77
N SER A 278 8.01 -25.43 -9.58
CA SER A 278 9.34 -26.02 -9.47
C SER A 278 10.28 -25.03 -8.81
N ALA A 279 11.02 -25.51 -7.81
CA ALA A 279 11.98 -24.71 -7.08
C ALA A 279 13.13 -25.58 -6.53
N ALA A 280 14.31 -24.96 -6.45
CA ALA A 280 15.42 -25.49 -5.68
C ALA A 280 15.11 -25.27 -4.19
N ILE A 281 15.31 -26.29 -3.36
CA ILE A 281 14.97 -26.23 -1.93
C ILE A 281 16.24 -25.99 -1.11
N LEU A 282 16.15 -25.08 -0.14
CA LEU A 282 17.31 -24.60 0.64
C LEU A 282 17.57 -25.44 1.90
N ARG A 283 16.68 -26.36 2.24
CA ARG A 283 16.73 -27.16 3.48
C ARG A 283 16.25 -28.58 3.21
N GLN A 284 16.86 -29.56 3.88
CA GLN A 284 16.51 -30.97 3.69
C GLN A 284 15.05 -31.29 4.08
N GLN A 285 14.47 -30.54 5.02
CA GLN A 285 13.09 -30.70 5.45
C GLN A 285 12.35 -29.38 5.34
N VAL A 286 11.19 -29.41 4.70
CA VAL A 286 10.35 -28.22 4.48
C VAL A 286 8.88 -28.51 4.76
N SER A 287 8.25 -27.58 5.46
CA SER A 287 6.81 -27.52 5.68
C SER A 287 6.18 -26.71 4.56
N LEU A 288 5.12 -27.23 3.95
CA LEU A 288 4.43 -26.57 2.84
C LEU A 288 2.97 -26.31 3.21
N GLU A 289 2.49 -25.13 2.86
CA GLU A 289 1.07 -24.78 2.88
C GLU A 289 0.66 -24.36 1.47
N VAL A 290 -0.49 -24.85 0.99
CA VAL A 290 -1.02 -24.53 -0.34
C VAL A 290 -2.43 -23.98 -0.17
N GLN A 291 -2.63 -22.74 -0.62
CA GLN A 291 -3.88 -22.00 -0.44
C GLN A 291 -4.37 -21.40 -1.75
N PHE A 292 -5.69 -21.46 -1.96
CA PHE A 292 -6.36 -20.77 -3.06
C PHE A 292 -7.79 -20.43 -2.64
N PHE A 293 -8.26 -19.23 -3.00
CA PHE A 293 -9.62 -18.77 -2.68
C PHE A 293 -10.67 -19.79 -3.11
N GLY A 294 -11.55 -20.16 -2.17
CA GLY A 294 -12.63 -21.10 -2.38
C GLY A 294 -12.21 -22.58 -2.31
N TYR A 295 -11.00 -22.88 -1.84
CA TYR A 295 -10.49 -24.24 -1.65
C TYR A 295 -10.01 -24.46 -0.22
N GLN A 296 -9.96 -25.72 0.19
CA GLN A 296 -9.40 -26.10 1.49
C GLN A 296 -7.88 -25.90 1.49
N THR A 297 -7.35 -25.33 2.58
CA THR A 297 -5.91 -25.25 2.79
C THR A 297 -5.30 -26.65 2.88
N TYR A 298 -4.27 -26.91 2.09
CA TYR A 298 -3.51 -28.16 2.13
C TYR A 298 -2.18 -27.94 2.86
N ASN A 299 -1.82 -28.84 3.77
CA ASN A 299 -0.55 -28.80 4.49
C ASN A 299 0.23 -30.08 4.20
N ASP A 300 1.55 -29.96 3.99
CA ASP A 300 2.44 -31.09 3.72
C ASP A 300 3.80 -30.93 4.40
N GLN A 301 4.54 -32.03 4.55
CA GLN A 301 5.94 -32.06 4.97
C GLN A 301 6.75 -32.84 3.95
N VAL A 302 7.73 -32.19 3.33
CA VAL A 302 8.65 -32.84 2.40
C VAL A 302 10.01 -33.00 3.06
N SER A 303 10.54 -34.22 3.00
CA SER A 303 11.90 -34.54 3.44
C SER A 303 12.69 -35.14 2.28
N PHE A 304 13.85 -34.57 2.03
CA PHE A 304 14.82 -35.05 1.06
C PHE A 304 15.86 -35.97 1.71
N ASN A 305 16.49 -36.81 0.90
CA ASN A 305 17.66 -37.56 1.29
C ASN A 305 18.88 -36.62 1.45
N ALA A 306 19.90 -37.12 2.15
CA ALA A 306 21.17 -36.41 2.25
C ALA A 306 21.80 -36.21 0.85
N PRO A 307 22.61 -35.16 0.64
CA PRO A 307 23.24 -34.89 -0.66
C PRO A 307 23.97 -36.11 -1.23
N GLY A 308 23.69 -36.45 -2.49
CA GLY A 308 24.25 -37.64 -3.17
C GLY A 308 25.68 -37.47 -3.69
N GLY A 309 26.31 -36.31 -3.46
CA GLY A 309 27.59 -35.90 -4.02
C GLY A 309 27.45 -34.96 -5.23
N ILE A 310 28.58 -34.65 -5.87
CA ILE A 310 28.65 -33.76 -7.04
C ILE A 310 27.71 -34.20 -8.17
N GLY A 311 26.96 -33.26 -8.73
CA GLY A 311 26.05 -33.49 -9.85
C GLY A 311 24.79 -34.29 -9.49
N GLN A 312 24.63 -34.70 -8.23
CA GLN A 312 23.48 -35.49 -7.78
C GLN A 312 22.39 -34.59 -7.21
N THR A 313 21.39 -34.30 -8.04
CA THR A 313 20.14 -33.64 -7.62
C THR A 313 19.06 -34.68 -7.34
N GLU A 314 18.51 -34.68 -6.13
CA GLU A 314 17.26 -35.37 -5.84
C GLU A 314 16.07 -34.50 -6.26
N VAL A 315 15.24 -35.05 -7.14
CA VAL A 315 13.99 -34.44 -7.57
C VAL A 315 12.82 -35.16 -6.91
N ILE A 316 12.04 -34.42 -6.12
CA ILE A 316 10.79 -34.91 -5.54
C ILE A 316 9.62 -34.28 -6.29
N THR A 317 8.79 -35.10 -6.94
CA THR A 317 7.51 -34.66 -7.49
C THR A 317 6.40 -34.72 -6.43
N ARG A 318 5.70 -33.61 -6.19
CA ARG A 318 4.54 -33.51 -5.29
C ARG A 318 3.39 -32.81 -6.01
N ASN A 319 2.28 -33.51 -6.19
CA ASN A 319 1.09 -32.93 -6.81
C ASN A 319 0.07 -32.60 -5.73
N PHE A 320 -0.45 -31.37 -5.74
CA PHE A 320 -1.47 -30.90 -4.82
C PHE A 320 -2.81 -30.85 -5.55
N ALA A 321 -3.72 -31.74 -5.18
CA ALA A 321 -5.10 -31.73 -5.65
C ALA A 321 -5.98 -31.06 -4.58
N LEU A 322 -6.26 -29.77 -4.75
CA LEU A 322 -7.02 -28.97 -3.79
C LEU A 322 -8.51 -29.28 -3.89
N GLN A 323 -9.15 -29.49 -2.74
CA GLN A 323 -10.59 -29.73 -2.65
C GLN A 323 -11.34 -28.40 -2.61
N PRO A 324 -12.29 -28.14 -3.52
CA PRO A 324 -13.13 -26.96 -3.44
C PRO A 324 -13.92 -26.93 -2.13
N ASN A 325 -14.03 -25.75 -1.51
CA ASN A 325 -14.92 -25.55 -0.40
C ASN A 325 -16.37 -25.71 -0.88
N PRO A 326 -17.26 -26.33 -0.08
CA PRO A 326 -18.66 -26.45 -0.45
C PRO A 326 -19.26 -25.05 -0.61
N LEU A 327 -20.12 -24.89 -1.61
CA LEU A 327 -20.88 -23.65 -1.78
C LEU A 327 -21.86 -23.49 -0.61
N ALA A 328 -21.91 -22.29 -0.08
CA ALA A 328 -22.83 -21.88 0.97
C ALA A 328 -23.60 -20.63 0.54
N THR A 329 -24.82 -20.48 1.08
CA THR A 329 -25.70 -19.38 0.73
C THR A 329 -25.58 -18.24 1.74
N ILE A 330 -25.27 -17.05 1.26
CA ILE A 330 -25.49 -15.81 2.01
C ILE A 330 -26.81 -15.25 1.54
N SER A 331 -27.83 -15.22 2.38
CA SER A 331 -29.09 -14.54 2.07
C SER A 331 -29.41 -13.49 3.10
N GLY A 332 -30.30 -12.57 2.75
CA GLY A 332 -30.66 -11.52 3.66
C GLY A 332 -31.89 -10.75 3.26
N VAL A 333 -32.30 -9.90 4.19
CA VAL A 333 -33.42 -8.97 4.04
C VAL A 333 -32.96 -7.55 4.34
N VAL A 334 -33.46 -6.62 3.54
CA VAL A 334 -33.25 -5.18 3.62
C VAL A 334 -34.62 -4.57 3.84
N ARG A 335 -34.81 -3.90 4.97
CA ARG A 335 -36.11 -3.32 5.29
C ARG A 335 -35.98 -2.05 6.12
N ASP A 336 -37.05 -1.27 6.07
CA ASP A 336 -37.19 -0.07 6.87
C ASP A 336 -37.34 -0.45 8.34
N SER A 337 -36.51 0.14 9.19
CA SER A 337 -36.39 -0.26 10.59
C SER A 337 -37.62 0.05 11.45
N LEU A 338 -38.55 0.90 10.97
CA LEU A 338 -39.75 1.30 11.69
C LEU A 338 -40.98 0.55 11.19
N SER A 339 -41.17 0.51 9.87
CA SER A 339 -42.33 -0.09 9.20
C SER A 339 -42.13 -1.56 8.83
N ALA A 340 -40.89 -2.06 8.89
CA ALA A 340 -40.48 -3.36 8.37
C ALA A 340 -40.76 -3.57 6.86
N ALA A 341 -41.09 -2.49 6.12
CA ALA A 341 -41.34 -2.55 4.69
C ALA A 341 -40.06 -2.89 3.93
N ALA A 342 -40.19 -3.70 2.88
CA ALA A 342 -39.07 -4.03 2.00
C ALA A 342 -38.51 -2.77 1.33
N ILE A 343 -37.18 -2.68 1.24
CA ILE A 343 -36.48 -1.56 0.60
C ILE A 343 -35.97 -2.01 -0.76
N GLU A 344 -36.20 -1.19 -1.77
CA GLU A 344 -35.58 -1.37 -3.08
C GLU A 344 -34.08 -1.06 -3.02
N ALA A 345 -33.24 -1.96 -3.52
CA ALA A 345 -31.79 -1.78 -3.45
C ALA A 345 -31.06 -2.60 -4.52
N GLN A 346 -29.83 -2.20 -4.83
CA GLN A 346 -28.83 -3.08 -5.42
C GLN A 346 -27.90 -3.59 -4.31
N VAL A 347 -27.52 -4.87 -4.39
CA VAL A 347 -26.60 -5.50 -3.43
C VAL A 347 -25.39 -6.04 -4.18
N ASP A 348 -24.21 -5.59 -3.75
CA ASP A 348 -22.93 -6.05 -4.28
C ASP A 348 -22.22 -6.93 -3.24
N LEU A 349 -21.59 -8.01 -3.70
CA LEU A 349 -20.80 -8.91 -2.88
C LEU A 349 -19.32 -8.79 -3.25
N LEU A 350 -18.47 -8.63 -2.24
CA LEU A 350 -17.02 -8.65 -2.38
C LEU A 350 -16.46 -9.74 -1.48
N VAL A 351 -15.42 -10.42 -1.94
CA VAL A 351 -14.57 -11.22 -1.02
C VAL A 351 -13.75 -10.25 -0.19
N ILE A 352 -13.42 -10.60 1.06
CA ILE A 352 -12.41 -9.92 1.89
C ILE A 352 -11.46 -10.98 2.47
N GLY A 353 -10.20 -10.61 2.74
CA GLY A 353 -9.17 -11.53 3.23
C GLY A 353 -7.91 -11.52 2.37
N SER A 354 -6.96 -12.39 2.68
CA SER A 354 -5.62 -12.44 2.05
C SER A 354 -5.34 -13.71 1.27
N ALA A 355 -6.33 -14.60 1.09
CA ALA A 355 -6.14 -15.86 0.37
C ALA A 355 -5.64 -15.61 -1.08
N PRO A 356 -4.62 -16.35 -1.56
CA PRO A 356 -4.18 -16.30 -2.94
C PRO A 356 -5.31 -16.63 -3.93
N GLY A 357 -5.26 -16.07 -5.14
CA GLY A 357 -6.31 -16.31 -6.15
C GLY A 357 -7.65 -15.61 -5.87
N ARG A 358 -7.76 -14.83 -4.80
CA ARG A 358 -8.96 -14.05 -4.49
C ARG A 358 -9.31 -13.09 -5.64
N PRO A 359 -10.57 -13.04 -6.10
CA PRO A 359 -11.04 -12.04 -7.05
C PRO A 359 -10.91 -10.61 -6.51
N SER A 360 -10.54 -9.68 -7.38
CA SER A 360 -10.54 -8.25 -7.06
C SER A 360 -11.91 -7.62 -7.35
N GLY A 361 -12.38 -6.76 -6.43
CA GLY A 361 -13.63 -6.01 -6.61
C GLY A 361 -14.91 -6.78 -6.29
N VAL A 362 -16.00 -6.40 -6.98
CA VAL A 362 -17.33 -6.99 -6.84
C VAL A 362 -17.39 -8.30 -7.60
N ILE A 363 -17.70 -9.39 -6.89
CA ILE A 363 -17.78 -10.75 -7.44
C ILE A 363 -19.19 -11.16 -7.85
N ALA A 364 -20.19 -10.50 -7.28
CA ALA A 364 -21.59 -10.68 -7.64
C ALA A 364 -22.38 -9.40 -7.35
N SER A 365 -23.37 -9.12 -8.18
CA SER A 365 -24.27 -7.98 -8.00
C SER A 365 -25.69 -8.43 -8.33
N THR A 366 -26.67 -7.95 -7.56
CA THR A 366 -28.08 -8.20 -7.85
C THR A 366 -28.60 -7.19 -8.87
N ALA A 367 -29.66 -7.56 -9.61
CA ALA A 367 -30.58 -6.53 -10.09
C ALA A 367 -31.22 -5.80 -8.90
N THR A 368 -31.98 -4.73 -9.14
CA THR A 368 -32.75 -4.09 -8.06
C THR A 368 -33.67 -5.10 -7.39
N ILE A 369 -33.40 -5.39 -6.12
CA ILE A 369 -34.22 -6.24 -5.26
C ILE A 369 -35.33 -5.41 -4.63
N ASN A 370 -36.39 -6.07 -4.15
CA ASN A 370 -37.34 -5.49 -3.21
C ASN A 370 -37.24 -6.24 -1.88
N GLY A 371 -36.27 -5.83 -1.07
CA GLY A 371 -36.00 -6.34 0.27
C GLY A 371 -35.15 -7.60 0.37
N ALA A 372 -35.38 -8.67 -0.40
CA ALA A 372 -34.65 -9.93 -0.22
C ALA A 372 -33.49 -10.12 -1.22
N PHE A 373 -32.34 -10.65 -0.78
CA PHE A 373 -31.22 -11.06 -1.65
C PHE A 373 -30.65 -12.41 -1.25
N SER A 374 -29.91 -13.03 -2.19
CA SER A 374 -29.19 -14.28 -1.97
C SER A 374 -28.00 -14.41 -2.91
N PHE A 375 -26.88 -14.89 -2.39
CA PHE A 375 -25.66 -15.23 -3.13
C PHE A 375 -25.23 -16.66 -2.78
N SER A 376 -24.76 -17.41 -3.77
CA SER A 376 -24.11 -18.72 -3.58
C SER A 376 -22.62 -18.54 -3.77
N THR A 377 -21.82 -18.87 -2.76
CA THR A 377 -20.39 -18.56 -2.74
C THR A 377 -19.61 -19.60 -1.91
N PRO A 378 -18.31 -19.81 -2.13
CA PRO A 378 -17.54 -20.76 -1.34
C PRO A 378 -17.63 -20.52 0.17
N SER A 379 -17.80 -21.58 0.95
CA SER A 379 -17.68 -21.50 2.41
C SER A 379 -16.22 -21.32 2.85
N GLN A 380 -16.02 -21.03 4.14
CA GLN A 380 -14.73 -20.74 4.79
C GLN A 380 -14.05 -19.45 4.32
N GLU A 381 -14.72 -18.69 3.48
CA GLU A 381 -14.27 -17.39 2.99
C GLU A 381 -15.02 -16.25 3.70
N SER A 382 -14.42 -15.06 3.67
CA SER A 382 -15.04 -13.87 4.26
C SER A 382 -15.55 -12.93 3.18
N TYR A 383 -16.70 -12.32 3.42
CA TYR A 383 -17.39 -11.49 2.43
C TYR A 383 -17.83 -10.15 3.02
N LYS A 384 -17.77 -9.10 2.18
CA LYS A 384 -18.40 -7.81 2.44
C LYS A 384 -19.57 -7.65 1.49
N ILE A 385 -20.74 -7.39 2.06
CA ILE A 385 -21.97 -7.06 1.36
C ILE A 385 -22.07 -5.53 1.34
N ILE A 386 -22.16 -4.92 0.16
CA ILE A 386 -22.39 -3.48 -0.01
C ILE A 386 -23.82 -3.31 -0.50
N LEU A 387 -24.58 -2.46 0.20
CA LEU A 387 -25.95 -2.16 -0.10
C LEU A 387 -26.06 -0.75 -0.65
N ILE A 388 -26.65 -0.64 -1.84
CA ILE A 388 -26.94 0.62 -2.54
C ILE A 388 -28.46 0.74 -2.61
N PRO A 389 -29.12 1.27 -1.57
CA PRO A 389 -30.57 1.34 -1.54
C PRO A 389 -31.11 2.54 -2.34
N ALA A 390 -32.36 2.44 -2.77
CA ALA A 390 -33.10 3.56 -3.31
C ALA A 390 -33.26 4.68 -2.26
N ALA A 391 -33.49 5.91 -2.74
CA ALA A 391 -33.84 7.02 -1.86
C ALA A 391 -35.09 6.64 -1.04
N PRO A 392 -35.18 7.03 0.24
CA PRO A 392 -34.31 7.97 0.95
C PRO A 392 -33.19 7.30 1.78
N TYR A 393 -32.90 6.01 1.61
CA TYR A 393 -32.06 5.29 2.58
C TYR A 393 -30.55 5.51 2.34
N PRO A 394 -29.72 5.55 3.41
CA PRO A 394 -28.26 5.64 3.26
C PRO A 394 -27.67 4.31 2.78
N ALA A 395 -26.57 4.37 2.03
CA ALA A 395 -25.77 3.18 1.72
C ALA A 395 -25.30 2.49 3.01
N ALA A 396 -25.22 1.17 2.98
CA ALA A 396 -24.83 0.36 4.12
C ALA A 396 -23.92 -0.79 3.69
N SER A 397 -23.28 -1.44 4.66
CA SER A 397 -22.55 -2.67 4.40
C SER A 397 -22.59 -3.60 5.59
N ALA A 398 -22.44 -4.89 5.33
CA ALA A 398 -22.33 -5.94 6.33
C ALA A 398 -21.13 -6.83 6.00
N ILE A 399 -20.53 -7.43 7.02
CA ILE A 399 -19.44 -8.39 6.87
C ILE A 399 -19.93 -9.75 7.34
N VAL A 400 -19.66 -10.78 6.54
CA VAL A 400 -19.81 -12.18 6.90
C VAL A 400 -18.41 -12.77 6.98
N GLU A 401 -17.88 -12.91 8.18
CA GLU A 401 -16.57 -13.52 8.41
C GLU A 401 -16.69 -15.04 8.40
N ASN A 402 -15.75 -15.72 7.74
CA ASN A 402 -15.60 -17.17 7.73
C ASN A 402 -16.93 -17.92 7.52
N LEU A 403 -17.53 -17.73 6.33
CA LEU A 403 -18.85 -18.24 5.98
C LEU A 403 -18.96 -19.73 6.27
N SER A 404 -19.85 -20.11 7.18
CA SER A 404 -20.08 -21.52 7.49
C SER A 404 -20.66 -22.28 6.30
N ALA A 405 -20.44 -23.60 6.22
CA ALA A 405 -21.07 -24.46 5.22
C ALA A 405 -22.61 -24.46 5.29
N GLY A 406 -23.19 -24.05 6.43
CA GLY A 406 -24.65 -23.87 6.59
C GLY A 406 -25.19 -22.55 6.02
N GLY A 407 -24.33 -21.68 5.50
CA GLY A 407 -24.70 -20.36 5.01
C GLY A 407 -24.72 -19.29 6.10
N ALA A 408 -25.23 -18.12 5.73
CA ALA A 408 -25.42 -16.97 6.62
C ALA A 408 -26.71 -16.23 6.27
N GLN A 409 -27.40 -15.72 7.29
CA GLN A 409 -28.55 -14.82 7.15
C GLN A 409 -28.15 -13.43 7.63
N VAL A 410 -28.38 -12.41 6.80
CA VAL A 410 -28.05 -11.01 7.11
C VAL A 410 -29.32 -10.18 7.10
N THR A 411 -29.60 -9.48 8.20
CA THR A 411 -30.70 -8.51 8.28
C THR A 411 -30.13 -7.10 8.30
N MET A 412 -30.51 -6.27 7.33
CA MET A 412 -30.12 -4.87 7.23
C MET A 412 -31.35 -3.98 7.45
N GLU A 413 -31.44 -3.43 8.66
CA GLU A 413 -32.48 -2.47 9.06
C GLU A 413 -31.99 -1.05 8.78
N LEU A 414 -32.68 -0.32 7.89
CA LEU A 414 -32.29 1.04 7.54
C LEU A 414 -33.32 2.06 8.04
N ASN A 415 -32.82 3.25 8.39
CA ASN A 415 -33.65 4.43 8.60
C ASN A 415 -33.51 5.35 7.38
N PRO A 416 -34.57 6.05 6.96
CA PRO A 416 -34.48 7.12 5.98
C PRO A 416 -33.38 8.12 6.36
N ALA A 417 -32.58 8.53 5.39
CA ALA A 417 -31.57 9.55 5.59
C ALA A 417 -32.22 10.88 5.96
N LYS A 418 -31.55 11.66 6.81
CA LYS A 418 -32.00 13.01 7.19
C LYS A 418 -31.56 14.08 6.20
N VAL A 419 -30.51 13.80 5.44
CA VAL A 419 -29.91 14.75 4.49
C VAL A 419 -29.93 14.14 3.09
N PHE A 420 -30.46 14.91 2.14
CA PHE A 420 -30.37 14.61 0.73
C PHE A 420 -29.16 15.37 0.15
N LEU A 421 -28.06 14.65 -0.08
CA LEU A 421 -26.80 15.21 -0.58
C LEU A 421 -26.81 15.16 -2.10
N VAL A 422 -27.04 16.31 -2.74
CA VAL A 422 -27.09 16.43 -4.20
C VAL A 422 -25.72 16.84 -4.71
N ASN A 423 -25.12 15.95 -5.51
CA ASN A 423 -23.87 16.19 -6.20
C ASN A 423 -24.13 16.72 -7.62
N ASP A 424 -23.70 17.97 -7.81
CA ASP A 424 -23.77 18.77 -9.03
C ASP A 424 -22.37 19.28 -9.44
N ASP A 425 -21.32 18.52 -9.13
CA ASP A 425 -19.93 18.90 -9.40
C ASP A 425 -19.41 18.50 -10.79
N LEU A 426 -20.33 18.26 -11.73
CA LEU A 426 -20.04 17.86 -13.12
C LEU A 426 -19.20 16.58 -13.25
N GLY A 427 -19.31 15.66 -12.29
CA GLY A 427 -18.67 14.34 -12.33
C GLY A 427 -17.30 14.28 -11.67
N ALA A 428 -16.94 15.30 -10.89
CA ALA A 428 -15.84 15.19 -9.95
C ALA A 428 -16.24 14.28 -8.77
N GLN A 429 -15.28 13.96 -7.89
CA GLN A 429 -15.49 13.10 -6.72
C GLN A 429 -15.36 13.88 -5.40
N ASN A 430 -15.71 15.16 -5.43
CA ASN A 430 -15.50 16.03 -4.28
C ASN A 430 -16.59 15.91 -3.21
N GLU A 431 -17.69 15.20 -3.51
CA GLU A 431 -18.73 14.89 -2.53
C GLU A 431 -18.17 14.13 -1.32
N ILE A 432 -17.03 13.42 -1.48
CA ILE A 432 -16.35 12.68 -0.41
C ILE A 432 -16.07 13.58 0.81
N TYR A 433 -15.70 14.85 0.61
CA TYR A 433 -15.41 15.77 1.72
C TYR A 433 -16.65 16.10 2.55
N LEU A 434 -17.82 16.16 1.91
CA LEU A 434 -19.09 16.44 2.57
C LEU A 434 -19.62 15.16 3.23
N GLN A 435 -19.47 14.02 2.55
CA GLN A 435 -19.76 12.69 3.10
C GLN A 435 -18.96 12.44 4.38
N GLU A 436 -17.65 12.70 4.38
CA GLU A 436 -16.77 12.62 5.56
C GLU A 436 -17.31 13.44 6.74
N SER A 437 -17.72 14.69 6.49
CA SER A 437 -18.25 15.55 7.53
C SER A 437 -19.59 15.05 8.07
N LEU A 438 -20.48 14.56 7.20
CA LEU A 438 -21.76 13.98 7.62
C LEU A 438 -21.56 12.67 8.41
N GLU A 439 -20.63 11.82 8.00
CA GLU A 439 -20.24 10.61 8.71
C GLU A 439 -19.64 10.92 10.08
N MET A 440 -18.73 11.91 10.16
CA MET A 440 -18.14 12.35 11.43
C MET A 440 -19.22 12.83 12.41
N LEU A 441 -20.22 13.55 11.92
CA LEU A 441 -21.34 14.04 12.71
C LEU A 441 -22.38 12.96 13.03
N GLY A 442 -22.22 11.74 12.49
CA GLY A 442 -23.21 10.66 12.63
C GLY A 442 -24.53 10.94 11.90
N VAL A 443 -24.55 11.87 10.95
CA VAL A 443 -25.74 12.26 10.19
C VAL A 443 -25.88 11.33 8.99
N LYS A 444 -27.01 10.62 8.93
CA LYS A 444 -27.32 9.75 7.78
C LYS A 444 -27.76 10.58 6.57
N TYR A 445 -27.17 10.28 5.43
CA TYR A 445 -27.42 10.98 4.16
C TYR A 445 -27.65 9.98 3.01
N HIS A 446 -28.33 10.44 1.95
CA HIS A 446 -28.42 9.75 0.66
C HIS A 446 -27.82 10.64 -0.42
N THR A 447 -26.95 10.10 -1.26
CA THR A 447 -26.29 10.85 -2.34
C THR A 447 -27.06 10.73 -3.65
N TRP A 448 -27.26 11.86 -4.32
CA TRP A 448 -27.90 11.95 -5.63
C TRP A 448 -26.97 12.65 -6.61
N ARG A 449 -26.51 11.93 -7.63
CA ARG A 449 -25.69 12.52 -8.68
C ARG A 449 -26.59 12.96 -9.83
N ILE A 450 -26.60 14.26 -10.10
CA ILE A 450 -27.42 14.83 -11.18
C ILE A 450 -27.00 14.26 -12.54
N SER A 451 -25.70 14.02 -12.74
CA SER A 451 -25.16 13.40 -13.97
C SER A 451 -25.73 12.00 -14.25
N GLU A 452 -26.17 11.27 -13.22
CA GLU A 452 -26.71 9.92 -13.32
C GLU A 452 -28.25 9.90 -13.32
N LYS A 453 -28.87 10.74 -12.48
CA LYS A 453 -30.31 10.67 -12.16
C LYS A 453 -31.12 11.88 -12.61
N GLY A 454 -30.47 12.91 -13.14
CA GLY A 454 -31.09 14.19 -13.49
C GLY A 454 -31.38 15.07 -12.28
N ILE A 455 -32.02 16.21 -12.53
CA ILE A 455 -32.36 17.22 -11.52
C ILE A 455 -33.47 16.66 -10.62
N PRO A 456 -33.30 16.58 -9.28
CA PRO A 456 -34.35 16.13 -8.38
C PRO A 456 -35.64 16.93 -8.56
N GLN A 457 -36.80 16.27 -8.46
CA GLN A 457 -38.12 16.89 -8.56
C GLN A 457 -38.85 16.81 -7.21
N ALA A 458 -40.06 17.39 -7.15
CA ALA A 458 -40.89 17.45 -5.93
C ALA A 458 -41.09 16.07 -5.27
N ASP A 459 -41.31 15.02 -6.07
CA ASP A 459 -41.52 13.66 -5.56
C ASP A 459 -40.24 13.06 -4.95
N ASP A 460 -39.06 13.37 -5.50
CA ASP A 460 -37.77 12.92 -4.96
C ASP A 460 -37.51 13.54 -3.57
N TYR A 461 -37.79 14.83 -3.42
CA TYR A 461 -37.70 15.51 -2.12
C TYR A 461 -38.71 14.96 -1.12
N ALA A 462 -39.91 14.58 -1.58
CA ALA A 462 -40.98 14.09 -0.73
C ALA A 462 -40.66 12.76 -0.04
N LEU A 463 -39.71 11.98 -0.58
CA LEU A 463 -39.22 10.73 0.01
C LEU A 463 -38.52 10.94 1.36
N PHE A 464 -37.97 12.13 1.62
CA PHE A 464 -37.18 12.40 2.82
C PHE A 464 -38.07 12.85 4.01
N PRO A 465 -37.70 12.49 5.24
CA PRO A 465 -38.43 12.89 6.44
C PRO A 465 -38.34 14.41 6.67
N GLN A 466 -39.33 14.96 7.38
CA GLN A 466 -39.35 16.37 7.77
C GLN A 466 -38.42 16.63 8.99
N PRO A 467 -37.75 17.80 9.07
CA PRO A 467 -37.68 18.83 8.04
C PRO A 467 -36.81 18.37 6.86
N ARG A 468 -37.36 18.43 5.64
CA ARG A 468 -36.65 17.97 4.43
C ARG A 468 -35.43 18.83 4.19
N THR A 469 -34.27 18.20 4.09
CA THR A 469 -32.99 18.90 4.04
C THR A 469 -32.16 18.49 2.85
N VAL A 470 -31.83 19.47 2.02
CA VAL A 470 -30.97 19.32 0.84
C VAL A 470 -29.64 20.00 1.14
N LEU A 471 -28.56 19.24 0.96
CA LEU A 471 -27.21 19.79 0.83
C LEU A 471 -26.86 19.72 -0.65
N TRP A 472 -26.88 20.86 -1.34
CA TRP A 472 -26.55 20.98 -2.76
C TRP A 472 -25.13 21.48 -2.93
N TYR A 473 -24.36 20.75 -3.72
CA TYR A 473 -22.94 21.02 -3.94
C TYR A 473 -22.59 21.06 -5.43
N THR A 474 -22.05 22.18 -5.90
CA THR A 474 -21.72 22.42 -7.33
C THR A 474 -20.22 22.27 -7.65
N GLY A 475 -19.43 22.02 -6.61
CA GLY A 475 -17.99 21.88 -6.68
C GLY A 475 -17.22 22.95 -7.41
N ASN A 476 -16.40 22.54 -8.37
CA ASN A 476 -15.47 23.43 -9.06
C ASN A 476 -16.05 24.06 -10.34
N ALA A 477 -17.39 24.10 -10.46
CA ALA A 477 -18.06 24.71 -11.60
C ALA A 477 -17.52 26.11 -11.91
N ASN A 478 -17.22 26.37 -13.18
CA ASN A 478 -16.58 27.60 -13.66
C ASN A 478 -17.50 28.46 -14.55
N SER A 479 -18.66 27.94 -14.92
CA SER A 479 -19.72 28.63 -15.66
C SER A 479 -21.03 27.89 -15.43
N ALA A 480 -22.14 28.62 -15.32
CA ALA A 480 -23.48 28.08 -15.06
C ALA A 480 -23.52 27.07 -13.89
N ALA A 481 -22.93 27.45 -12.74
CA ALA A 481 -22.85 26.58 -11.57
C ALA A 481 -24.21 26.12 -11.04
N LEU A 482 -25.28 26.86 -11.34
CA LEU A 482 -26.66 26.48 -11.10
C LEU A 482 -27.52 26.91 -12.30
N SER A 483 -27.95 25.94 -13.11
CA SER A 483 -28.82 26.18 -14.26
C SER A 483 -30.22 26.67 -13.85
N ASP A 484 -30.92 27.34 -14.77
CA ASP A 484 -32.28 27.82 -14.50
C ASP A 484 -33.25 26.70 -14.06
N PRO A 485 -33.25 25.49 -14.66
CA PRO A 485 -34.07 24.38 -14.19
C PRO A 485 -33.72 23.89 -12.77
N GLU A 486 -32.44 23.88 -12.40
CA GLU A 486 -32.02 23.52 -11.03
C GLU A 486 -32.50 24.55 -10.02
N GLN A 487 -32.38 25.84 -10.35
CA GLN A 487 -32.89 26.92 -9.52
C GLN A 487 -34.42 26.87 -9.38
N GLN A 488 -35.15 26.51 -10.43
CA GLN A 488 -36.61 26.31 -10.35
C GLN A 488 -36.97 25.14 -9.44
N SER A 489 -36.26 24.01 -9.53
CA SER A 489 -36.48 22.87 -8.64
C SER A 489 -36.21 23.22 -7.17
N LEU A 490 -35.08 23.89 -6.89
CA LEU A 490 -34.73 24.33 -5.55
C LEU A 490 -35.71 25.39 -5.00
N ALA A 491 -36.24 26.28 -5.84
CA ALA A 491 -37.27 27.23 -5.45
C ALA A 491 -38.56 26.50 -5.04
N ALA A 492 -39.02 25.53 -5.83
CA ALA A 492 -40.18 24.70 -5.50
C ALA A 492 -39.96 23.88 -4.22
N PHE A 493 -38.73 23.41 -3.97
CA PHE A 493 -38.35 22.76 -2.72
C PHE A 493 -38.45 23.71 -1.51
N LEU A 494 -38.02 24.97 -1.64
CA LEU A 494 -38.20 25.97 -0.60
C LEU A 494 -39.68 26.32 -0.39
N ASP A 495 -40.48 26.45 -1.44
CA ASP A 495 -41.94 26.67 -1.32
C ASP A 495 -42.63 25.55 -0.52
N ALA A 496 -42.10 24.33 -0.57
CA ALA A 496 -42.57 23.19 0.21
C ALA A 496 -42.02 23.15 1.67
N GLY A 497 -41.42 24.23 2.15
CA GLY A 497 -40.85 24.36 3.50
C GLY A 497 -39.46 23.74 3.65
N GLY A 498 -38.71 23.58 2.56
CA GLY A 498 -37.40 22.92 2.55
C GLY A 498 -36.31 23.61 3.40
N ARG A 499 -35.24 22.86 3.66
CA ARG A 499 -33.99 23.34 4.27
C ARG A 499 -32.86 23.16 3.25
N LEU A 500 -32.24 24.25 2.81
CA LEU A 500 -31.23 24.21 1.74
C LEU A 500 -29.87 24.72 2.21
N LEU A 501 -28.86 23.87 2.25
CA LEU A 501 -27.46 24.30 2.28
C LEU A 501 -26.90 24.23 0.86
N LEU A 502 -26.57 25.39 0.30
CA LEU A 502 -25.99 25.53 -1.03
C LEU A 502 -24.53 25.98 -0.92
N THR A 503 -23.63 25.22 -1.52
CA THR A 503 -22.18 25.47 -1.44
C THR A 503 -21.46 25.06 -2.73
N GLY A 504 -20.40 25.79 -3.06
CA GLY A 504 -19.61 25.60 -4.27
C GLY A 504 -18.92 26.89 -4.64
N GLN A 505 -18.33 26.96 -5.82
CA GLN A 505 -17.70 28.18 -6.31
C GLN A 505 -18.48 28.77 -7.50
N ASN A 506 -18.33 30.08 -7.74
CA ASN A 506 -18.95 30.82 -8.85
C ASN A 506 -20.49 30.82 -8.90
N ILE A 507 -21.18 30.40 -7.83
CA ILE A 507 -22.65 30.27 -7.82
C ILE A 507 -23.31 31.64 -8.05
N ALA A 508 -22.96 32.64 -7.25
CA ALA A 508 -23.55 33.97 -7.35
C ALA A 508 -22.98 34.74 -8.56
N GLU A 509 -21.73 34.48 -8.95
CA GLU A 509 -21.15 35.13 -10.13
C GLU A 509 -21.82 34.70 -11.44
N THR A 510 -22.16 33.41 -11.56
CA THR A 510 -22.60 32.85 -12.85
C THR A 510 -24.11 32.63 -12.95
N SER A 511 -24.84 32.68 -11.83
CA SER A 511 -26.23 32.22 -11.76
C SER A 511 -27.20 33.20 -11.09
N ALA A 512 -26.79 34.45 -10.84
CA ALA A 512 -27.55 35.44 -10.04
C ALA A 512 -28.94 35.82 -10.61
N SER A 513 -29.16 35.70 -11.92
CA SER A 513 -30.43 36.07 -12.55
C SER A 513 -31.53 35.01 -12.40
N GLY A 514 -31.18 33.81 -11.93
CA GLY A 514 -32.15 32.72 -11.81
C GLY A 514 -33.09 32.87 -10.62
N THR A 515 -34.19 32.11 -10.63
CA THR A 515 -35.32 32.27 -9.70
C THR A 515 -34.90 32.16 -8.23
N LEU A 516 -34.04 31.20 -7.89
CA LEU A 516 -33.60 30.97 -6.51
C LEU A 516 -32.77 32.16 -6.00
N LEU A 517 -31.73 32.55 -6.74
CA LEU A 517 -30.80 33.60 -6.31
C LEU A 517 -31.45 34.98 -6.32
N ALA A 518 -32.24 35.30 -7.36
CA ALA A 518 -32.86 36.62 -7.49
C ALA A 518 -34.03 36.84 -6.52
N ASN A 519 -34.91 35.84 -6.35
CA ASN A 519 -36.18 36.05 -5.66
C ASN A 519 -36.17 35.58 -4.20
N TYR A 520 -35.49 34.48 -3.89
CA TYR A 520 -35.47 33.89 -2.54
C TYR A 520 -34.26 34.37 -1.76
N LEU A 521 -33.07 34.16 -2.31
CA LEU A 521 -31.82 34.49 -1.64
C LEU A 521 -31.43 35.96 -1.83
N GLN A 522 -32.00 36.66 -2.82
CA GLN A 522 -31.72 38.07 -3.13
C GLN A 522 -30.22 38.40 -3.17
N VAL A 523 -29.43 37.56 -3.83
CA VAL A 523 -27.97 37.67 -3.88
C VAL A 523 -27.41 37.85 -5.29
N SER A 524 -26.33 38.61 -5.39
CA SER A 524 -25.43 38.67 -6.55
C SER A 524 -23.98 38.68 -6.10
N SER A 525 -23.01 38.57 -7.02
CA SER A 525 -21.59 38.76 -6.68
C SER A 525 -21.11 40.17 -7.01
N SER A 526 -20.13 40.66 -6.25
CA SER A 526 -19.45 41.93 -6.53
C SER A 526 -18.05 41.75 -7.10
N GLN A 527 -17.34 40.74 -6.62
CA GLN A 527 -15.99 40.38 -7.03
C GLN A 527 -15.65 38.97 -6.52
N ASN A 528 -14.57 38.41 -7.04
CA ASN A 528 -13.93 37.22 -6.51
C ASN A 528 -12.85 37.61 -5.48
N PHE A 529 -12.83 36.96 -4.31
CA PHE A 529 -11.92 37.29 -3.21
C PHE A 529 -10.63 36.47 -3.19
N ASN A 530 -9.49 37.14 -3.05
CA ASN A 530 -8.16 36.58 -2.75
C ASN A 530 -7.60 37.36 -1.55
N PRO A 531 -7.39 36.87 -0.29
CA PRO A 531 -6.92 35.55 0.24
C PRO A 531 -7.97 34.57 0.86
N PRO A 532 -7.62 33.32 1.24
CA PRO A 532 -8.59 32.25 1.52
C PRO A 532 -9.11 32.20 2.98
N ILE A 533 -9.53 33.32 3.58
CA ILE A 533 -10.05 33.32 4.96
C ILE A 533 -11.46 33.92 5.02
N ALA A 534 -12.38 33.21 5.67
CA ALA A 534 -13.69 33.73 6.06
C ALA A 534 -13.86 33.66 7.59
N LYS A 535 -14.47 34.67 8.18
CA LYS A 535 -14.73 34.79 9.61
C LYS A 535 -16.23 34.82 9.87
N GLY A 536 -16.66 34.05 10.85
CA GLY A 536 -18.05 34.00 11.29
C GLY A 536 -18.54 35.32 11.85
N VAL A 537 -19.78 35.67 11.53
CA VAL A 537 -20.46 36.83 12.10
C VAL A 537 -20.84 36.52 13.55
N GLU A 538 -20.49 37.41 14.48
CA GLU A 538 -20.79 37.21 15.89
C GLU A 538 -22.31 37.18 16.13
N GLY A 539 -22.77 36.25 16.97
CA GLY A 539 -24.20 36.05 17.25
C GLY A 539 -24.98 35.29 16.15
N ASP A 540 -24.37 35.03 14.99
CA ASP A 540 -24.98 34.21 13.95
C ASP A 540 -24.96 32.71 14.32
N PRO A 541 -26.08 31.98 14.20
CA PRO A 541 -26.16 30.57 14.62
C PRO A 541 -25.31 29.62 13.77
N VAL A 542 -24.91 30.01 12.56
CA VAL A 542 -24.09 29.20 11.67
C VAL A 542 -22.61 29.54 11.83
N GLY A 543 -22.29 30.83 11.76
CA GLY A 543 -20.91 31.28 11.68
C GLY A 543 -20.23 31.63 13.00
N ALA A 544 -20.95 32.01 14.05
CA ALA A 544 -20.35 32.65 15.21
C ALA A 544 -19.15 31.88 15.81
N GLY A 545 -18.03 32.59 15.96
CA GLY A 545 -16.79 32.04 16.55
C GLY A 545 -15.95 31.17 15.62
N LEU A 546 -16.36 30.97 14.37
CA LEU A 546 -15.60 30.18 13.40
C LEU A 546 -14.64 31.06 12.58
N THR A 547 -13.44 30.53 12.36
CA THR A 547 -12.48 31.06 11.37
C THR A 547 -12.22 29.95 10.36
N VAL A 548 -12.58 30.21 9.11
CA VAL A 548 -12.57 29.23 8.01
C VAL A 548 -11.38 29.51 7.11
N SER A 549 -10.50 28.52 6.98
CA SER A 549 -9.43 28.51 5.98
C SER A 549 -9.91 27.77 4.74
N ILE A 550 -10.05 28.48 3.62
CA ILE A 550 -10.55 27.97 2.34
C ILE A 550 -9.33 27.57 1.46
N SER A 551 -8.34 26.94 2.07
CA SER A 551 -7.13 26.44 1.43
C SER A 551 -6.62 25.19 2.15
N GLY A 552 -6.68 24.04 1.48
CA GLY A 552 -6.15 22.75 1.98
C GLY A 552 -7.13 21.57 1.94
N GLY A 553 -8.43 21.79 1.65
CA GLY A 553 -9.39 20.71 1.37
C GLY A 553 -9.12 20.05 0.00
N ALA A 554 -10.12 19.98 -0.89
CA ALA A 554 -9.97 19.47 -2.25
C ALA A 554 -8.92 20.23 -3.11
N GLY A 555 -8.41 21.37 -2.63
CA GLY A 555 -7.43 22.17 -3.35
C GLY A 555 -7.97 22.80 -4.65
N ASN A 556 -9.29 22.77 -4.85
CA ASN A 556 -9.97 23.14 -6.07
C ASN A 556 -10.58 24.55 -6.04
N GLN A 557 -10.47 25.26 -4.91
CA GLN A 557 -11.16 26.52 -4.66
C GLN A 557 -10.49 27.71 -5.36
N THR A 558 -10.87 27.93 -6.62
CA THR A 558 -10.34 29.01 -7.47
C THR A 558 -11.20 30.27 -7.47
N SER A 559 -12.48 30.16 -7.07
CA SER A 559 -13.38 31.30 -6.92
C SER A 559 -14.10 31.34 -5.58
N LYS A 560 -14.27 32.55 -5.06
CA LYS A 560 -14.85 32.91 -3.76
C LYS A 560 -15.71 34.15 -3.96
N ASP A 561 -17.00 33.94 -4.16
CA ASP A 561 -17.94 35.00 -4.50
C ASP A 561 -18.15 35.91 -3.30
N VAL A 562 -17.69 37.16 -3.38
CA VAL A 562 -18.09 38.19 -2.42
C VAL A 562 -19.54 38.57 -2.69
N LEU A 563 -20.42 38.16 -1.80
CA LEU A 563 -21.86 38.30 -1.95
C LEU A 563 -22.32 39.73 -1.67
N THR A 564 -23.25 40.22 -2.49
CA THR A 564 -24.07 41.40 -2.23
C THR A 564 -25.52 40.97 -2.07
N THR A 565 -26.21 41.50 -1.07
CA THR A 565 -27.52 41.01 -0.63
C THR A 565 -28.60 42.10 -0.66
N GLY A 566 -29.84 41.68 -0.87
CA GLY A 566 -31.03 42.47 -0.51
C GLY A 566 -31.23 42.57 1.01
N ALA A 567 -32.41 43.04 1.43
CA ALA A 567 -32.71 43.28 2.84
C ALA A 567 -33.10 42.00 3.63
N ALA A 568 -33.54 40.94 2.95
CA ALA A 568 -34.03 39.72 3.59
C ALA A 568 -32.92 38.79 4.14
N PRO A 569 -31.79 38.56 3.45
CA PRO A 569 -30.74 37.67 3.94
C PRO A 569 -29.89 38.30 5.05
N SER A 570 -29.42 37.47 5.99
CA SER A 570 -28.44 37.85 7.01
C SER A 570 -27.07 37.24 6.70
N ALA A 571 -25.99 38.01 6.84
CA ALA A 571 -24.64 37.47 6.69
C ALA A 571 -24.30 36.51 7.85
N CYS A 572 -23.77 35.32 7.52
CA CYS A 572 -23.25 34.36 8.50
C CYS A 572 -21.71 34.28 8.49
N PHE A 573 -21.07 34.64 7.37
CA PHE A 573 -19.62 34.77 7.25
C PHE A 573 -19.24 36.02 6.47
N ASN A 574 -18.09 36.62 6.81
CA ASN A 574 -17.45 37.69 6.05
C ASN A 574 -16.02 37.32 5.70
N TYR A 575 -15.55 37.75 4.53
CA TYR A 575 -14.17 37.54 4.09
C TYR A 575 -13.16 38.39 4.85
N GLY A 576 -11.94 37.86 4.92
CA GLY A 576 -10.78 38.49 5.52
C GLY A 576 -10.57 38.13 7.00
N PRO A 577 -9.35 38.31 7.53
CA PRO A 577 -9.00 37.95 8.90
C PRO A 577 -9.77 38.74 9.96
N THR A 578 -10.25 39.94 9.60
CA THR A 578 -11.08 40.80 10.43
C THR A 578 -12.58 40.72 10.10
N GLY A 579 -12.96 40.02 9.01
CA GLY A 579 -14.35 39.96 8.53
C GLY A 579 -14.84 41.25 7.87
N ALA A 580 -13.94 42.09 7.35
CA ALA A 580 -14.27 43.40 6.77
C ALA A 580 -14.24 43.43 5.23
N ALA A 581 -13.91 42.31 4.56
CA ALA A 581 -13.65 42.30 3.12
C ALA A 581 -14.87 41.93 2.25
N GLY A 582 -16.06 41.88 2.85
CA GLY A 582 -17.33 41.57 2.18
C GLY A 582 -17.96 40.26 2.68
N ILE A 583 -19.18 39.98 2.24
CA ILE A 583 -19.96 38.84 2.74
C ILE A 583 -19.47 37.56 2.05
N ALA A 584 -19.16 36.53 2.84
CA ALA A 584 -18.68 35.23 2.39
C ALA A 584 -19.75 34.13 2.49
N GLY A 585 -20.83 34.39 3.21
CA GLY A 585 -21.96 33.47 3.33
C GLY A 585 -23.16 34.17 3.96
N ILE A 586 -24.34 33.70 3.59
CA ILE A 586 -25.63 34.23 4.03
C ILE A 586 -26.55 33.12 4.51
N ARG A 587 -27.48 33.48 5.38
CA ARG A 587 -28.69 32.71 5.70
C ARG A 587 -29.91 33.52 5.30
N ALA A 588 -30.92 32.85 4.76
CA ALA A 588 -32.21 33.41 4.39
C ALA A 588 -33.32 32.49 4.91
N GLU A 589 -34.45 33.06 5.31
CA GLU A 589 -35.61 32.29 5.74
C GLU A 589 -36.89 33.07 5.48
N ASP A 590 -37.99 32.33 5.32
CA ASP A 590 -39.34 32.87 5.40
C ASP A 590 -40.07 32.11 6.50
N SER A 591 -40.31 32.77 7.63
CA SER A 591 -40.98 32.13 8.77
C SER A 591 -42.45 31.81 8.51
N GLN A 592 -43.10 32.45 7.52
CA GLN A 592 -44.49 32.16 7.14
C GLN A 592 -44.58 30.95 6.21
N ALA A 593 -43.71 30.91 5.18
CA ALA A 593 -43.61 29.77 4.27
C ALA A 593 -42.84 28.58 4.90
N GLY A 594 -42.11 28.83 5.98
CA GLY A 594 -41.47 27.82 6.81
C GLY A 594 -40.16 27.26 6.25
N TRP A 595 -39.54 27.89 5.24
CA TRP A 595 -38.29 27.46 4.64
C TRP A 595 -37.06 28.19 5.19
N LYS A 596 -35.90 27.53 5.12
CA LYS A 596 -34.60 28.08 5.54
C LYS A 596 -33.53 27.71 4.51
N ALA A 597 -32.62 28.64 4.25
CA ALA A 597 -31.51 28.42 3.33
C ALA A 597 -30.20 29.04 3.84
N VAL A 598 -29.08 28.39 3.56
CA VAL A 598 -27.72 28.91 3.75
C VAL A 598 -27.01 28.81 2.41
N LEU A 599 -26.43 29.91 1.94
CA LEU A 599 -25.55 29.95 0.78
C LEU A 599 -24.15 30.39 1.24
N LEU A 600 -23.14 29.62 0.85
CA LEU A 600 -21.74 29.98 1.02
C LEU A 600 -21.18 30.44 -0.32
N GLY A 601 -20.49 31.59 -0.34
CA GLY A 601 -19.78 32.10 -1.52
C GLY A 601 -18.52 31.29 -1.85
N PHE A 602 -18.26 30.22 -1.10
CA PHE A 602 -17.15 29.29 -1.29
C PHE A 602 -17.65 27.85 -1.10
N GLY A 603 -16.91 26.91 -1.66
CA GLY A 603 -17.21 25.49 -1.51
C GLY A 603 -16.64 24.90 -0.23
N LEU A 604 -17.46 24.11 0.47
CA LEU A 604 -17.07 23.42 1.70
C LEU A 604 -15.98 22.36 1.49
N GLU A 605 -15.93 21.71 0.32
CA GLU A 605 -14.88 20.76 -0.03
C GLU A 605 -13.48 21.36 0.04
N GLY A 606 -13.33 22.66 -0.28
CA GLY A 606 -12.03 23.31 -0.28
C GLY A 606 -11.60 23.88 1.07
N VAL A 607 -12.48 23.79 2.07
CA VAL A 607 -12.17 24.15 3.46
C VAL A 607 -11.16 23.16 4.02
N ASN A 608 -10.06 23.70 4.56
CA ASN A 608 -9.14 22.91 5.35
C ASN A 608 -9.80 22.52 6.67
N ASN A 609 -10.06 21.22 6.81
CA ASN A 609 -10.82 20.69 7.93
C ASN A 609 -9.97 20.09 9.05
N LEU A 610 -8.66 20.40 9.13
CA LEU A 610 -7.81 19.89 10.22
C LEU A 610 -8.35 20.23 11.61
N SER A 611 -8.96 21.40 11.78
CA SER A 611 -9.59 21.84 13.03
C SER A 611 -11.02 21.32 13.24
N GLY A 612 -11.64 20.70 12.23
CA GLY A 612 -13.05 20.31 12.23
C GLY A 612 -14.01 21.44 11.85
N VAL A 613 -13.51 22.55 11.29
CA VAL A 613 -14.33 23.74 11.00
C VAL A 613 -15.41 23.49 9.94
N ARG A 614 -15.16 22.65 8.93
CA ARG A 614 -16.18 22.23 7.95
C ARG A 614 -17.32 21.47 8.62
N ASP A 615 -16.96 20.57 9.54
CA ASP A 615 -17.93 19.78 10.30
C ASP A 615 -18.78 20.70 11.19
N LEU A 616 -18.17 21.72 11.80
CA LEU A 616 -18.89 22.71 12.59
C LEU A 616 -19.83 23.58 11.74
N ILE A 617 -19.44 23.97 10.53
CA ILE A 617 -20.33 24.71 9.62
C ILE A 617 -21.55 23.85 9.26
N ILE A 618 -21.34 22.60 8.86
CA ILE A 618 -22.41 21.66 8.51
C ILE A 618 -23.30 21.40 9.73
N ARG A 619 -22.70 21.10 10.90
CA ARG A 619 -23.42 20.86 12.15
C ARG A 619 -24.28 22.06 12.54
N ASN A 620 -23.71 23.27 12.55
CA ASN A 620 -24.43 24.48 12.95
C ASN A 620 -25.56 24.80 11.98
N THR A 621 -25.34 24.59 10.68
CA THR A 621 -26.38 24.71 9.65
C THR A 621 -27.52 23.72 9.89
N LEU A 622 -27.22 22.44 10.10
CA LEU A 622 -28.21 21.40 10.37
C LEU A 622 -28.95 21.61 11.71
N ALA A 623 -28.28 22.18 12.72
CA ALA A 623 -28.91 22.57 13.97
C ALA A 623 -29.88 23.75 13.78
N TRP A 624 -29.48 24.78 13.02
CA TRP A 624 -30.34 25.92 12.68
C TRP A 624 -31.54 25.50 11.79
N PHE A 625 -31.36 24.49 10.95
CA PHE A 625 -32.43 23.84 10.19
C PHE A 625 -33.36 22.96 11.02
N GLU A 626 -33.05 22.73 12.30
CA GLU A 626 -33.80 21.87 13.23
C GLU A 626 -33.78 20.38 12.83
N VAL A 627 -32.77 19.95 12.05
CA VAL A 627 -32.56 18.54 11.65
C VAL A 627 -31.96 17.73 12.80
N ILE A 628 -31.11 18.38 13.58
CA ILE A 628 -30.45 17.83 14.76
C ILE A 628 -30.94 18.62 15.98
N THR A 629 -31.85 18.02 16.75
CA THR A 629 -32.44 18.60 17.97
C THR A 629 -31.70 18.16 19.22
N GLY A 630 -31.67 18.99 20.27
CA GLY A 630 -31.03 18.67 21.56
C GLY A 630 -29.63 19.25 21.75
N LEU A 631 -29.14 20.02 20.79
CA LEU A 631 -27.95 20.85 20.93
C LEU A 631 -28.38 22.24 21.44
N GLY A 632 -28.73 22.34 22.72
CA GLY A 632 -29.07 23.62 23.35
C GLY A 632 -27.94 24.65 23.13
N GLY A 633 -28.33 25.89 22.82
CA GLY A 633 -27.44 26.96 22.39
C GLY A 633 -26.14 27.04 23.18
N ALA A 634 -25.03 26.65 22.54
CA ALA A 634 -23.73 27.08 22.97
C ALA A 634 -23.59 28.53 22.49
N ALA A 635 -23.54 29.45 23.47
CA ALA A 635 -22.94 30.76 23.24
C ALA A 635 -21.61 30.60 22.49
N ALA A 636 -21.23 31.63 21.73
CA ALA A 636 -19.94 31.80 21.07
C ALA A 636 -18.82 31.14 21.88
N PRO A 637 -17.82 30.49 21.25
CA PRO A 637 -16.79 29.74 21.96
C PRO A 637 -16.08 30.63 22.97
N ALA A 638 -16.55 30.58 24.20
CA ALA A 638 -15.78 30.97 25.35
C ALA A 638 -14.67 29.92 25.41
N SER A 639 -13.48 30.30 24.95
CA SER A 639 -12.21 29.61 25.23
C SER A 639 -12.30 28.09 25.11
N ALA A 640 -11.99 27.54 23.91
CA ALA A 640 -11.61 26.14 23.70
C ALA A 640 -12.15 25.18 24.77
N ALA A 641 -13.43 24.82 24.67
CA ALA A 641 -14.03 23.86 25.59
C ALA A 641 -13.12 22.63 25.63
N LEU A 642 -12.58 22.36 26.82
CA LEU A 642 -11.68 21.25 27.04
C LEU A 642 -12.42 19.96 26.64
N PRO A 643 -11.75 19.02 25.95
CA PRO A 643 -12.41 17.80 25.54
C PRO A 643 -12.95 17.04 26.75
N GLU A 644 -14.08 16.36 26.60
CA GLU A 644 -14.72 15.66 27.73
C GLU A 644 -14.19 14.22 27.89
N THR A 645 -13.64 13.64 26.82
CA THR A 645 -13.10 12.27 26.78
C THR A 645 -11.73 12.21 26.15
N PHE A 646 -10.96 11.17 26.49
CA PHE A 646 -9.77 10.79 25.71
C PHE A 646 -10.22 10.27 24.34
N GLN A 647 -9.58 10.73 23.27
CA GLN A 647 -9.88 10.28 21.91
C GLN A 647 -8.62 10.27 21.06
N LEU A 648 -8.45 9.20 20.26
CA LEU A 648 -7.47 9.13 19.19
C LEU A 648 -8.22 9.21 17.86
N TYR A 649 -7.98 10.27 17.09
CA TYR A 649 -8.63 10.49 15.79
C TYR A 649 -7.90 9.73 14.69
N GLN A 650 -8.60 9.49 13.58
CA GLN A 650 -8.00 8.93 12.37
C GLN A 650 -6.97 9.93 11.79
N ASN A 651 -5.82 9.44 11.35
CA ASN A 651 -4.77 10.28 10.77
C ASN A 651 -5.21 10.85 9.41
N PHE A 652 -4.75 12.05 9.06
CA PHE A 652 -5.06 12.68 7.78
C PHE A 652 -3.83 13.36 7.16
N PRO A 653 -3.56 13.15 5.85
CA PRO A 653 -4.27 12.25 4.93
C PRO A 653 -4.09 10.76 5.28
N ASN A 654 -4.97 9.88 4.77
CA ASN A 654 -4.83 8.42 4.84
C ASN A 654 -5.57 7.76 3.64
N PRO A 655 -4.87 7.18 2.64
CA PRO A 655 -3.41 7.01 2.59
C PRO A 655 -2.66 8.36 2.50
N PHE A 656 -1.40 8.39 2.92
CA PHE A 656 -0.57 9.61 2.93
C PHE A 656 0.77 9.41 2.21
N ASN A 657 1.33 10.50 1.69
CA ASN A 657 2.65 10.55 1.05
C ASN A 657 3.29 11.95 1.25
N PRO A 658 4.46 12.09 1.90
CA PRO A 658 5.07 11.21 2.88
C PRO A 658 4.66 11.54 4.32
N ALA A 659 3.84 12.58 4.56
CA ALA A 659 3.49 13.04 5.91
C ALA A 659 1.99 12.98 6.21
N THR A 660 1.64 12.69 7.46
CA THR A 660 0.26 12.65 7.98
C THR A 660 0.18 13.24 9.38
N ALA A 661 -0.95 13.86 9.70
CA ALA A 661 -1.24 14.40 11.02
C ALA A 661 -2.03 13.38 11.86
N ILE A 662 -1.62 13.18 13.11
CA ILE A 662 -2.26 12.33 14.11
C ILE A 662 -2.79 13.24 15.23
N ARG A 663 -4.12 13.41 15.26
CA ARG A 663 -4.80 14.23 16.26
C ARG A 663 -5.28 13.37 17.44
N PHE A 664 -5.26 13.93 18.65
CA PHE A 664 -5.80 13.30 19.85
C PHE A 664 -6.29 14.33 20.87
N SER A 665 -7.21 13.92 21.75
CA SER A 665 -7.75 14.77 22.83
C SER A 665 -7.44 14.19 24.21
N VAL A 666 -7.20 15.09 25.16
CA VAL A 666 -6.86 14.81 26.55
C VAL A 666 -7.82 15.61 27.43
N PRO A 667 -8.79 14.98 28.13
CA PRO A 667 -9.82 15.71 28.86
C PRO A 667 -9.36 16.28 30.21
N ARG A 668 -8.27 15.73 30.73
CA ARG A 668 -7.64 16.12 31.99
C ARG A 668 -6.15 15.80 31.92
N PRO A 669 -5.27 16.51 32.65
CA PRO A 669 -3.83 16.30 32.58
C PRO A 669 -3.45 14.82 32.70
N ALA A 670 -2.73 14.29 31.71
CA ALA A 670 -2.34 12.88 31.66
C ALA A 670 -1.03 12.68 30.91
N ARG A 671 -0.29 11.63 31.26
CA ARG A 671 0.89 11.21 30.49
C ARG A 671 0.43 10.41 29.28
N VAL A 672 0.66 10.96 28.09
CA VAL A 672 0.26 10.36 26.81
C VAL A 672 1.47 9.77 26.11
N LYS A 673 1.33 8.53 25.64
CA LYS A 673 2.29 7.86 24.76
C LYS A 673 1.65 7.59 23.40
N ILE A 674 2.28 8.08 22.33
CA ILE A 674 1.88 7.81 20.94
C ILE A 674 3.05 7.19 20.20
N ALA A 675 2.80 6.03 19.59
CA ALA A 675 3.80 5.29 18.83
C ALA A 675 3.19 4.63 17.59
N ILE A 676 3.98 4.56 16.53
CA ILE A 676 3.72 3.91 15.24
C ILE A 676 4.30 2.49 15.27
N PHE A 677 3.59 1.54 14.69
CA PHE A 677 3.94 0.13 14.58
C PHE A 677 3.72 -0.36 13.14
N ASN A 678 4.55 -1.29 12.69
CA ASN A 678 4.31 -1.99 11.41
C ASN A 678 3.30 -3.14 11.58
N GLY A 679 3.00 -3.84 10.48
CA GLY A 679 2.10 -4.99 10.48
C GLY A 679 2.52 -6.17 11.37
N LEU A 680 3.81 -6.25 11.74
CA LEU A 680 4.35 -7.25 12.65
C LEU A 680 4.26 -6.83 14.13
N GLY A 681 3.71 -5.64 14.41
CA GLY A 681 3.65 -5.08 15.77
C GLY A 681 4.98 -4.55 16.29
N GLN A 682 6.00 -4.39 15.43
CA GLN A 682 7.27 -3.76 15.79
C GLN A 682 7.08 -2.24 15.82
N GLN A 683 7.60 -1.58 16.86
CA GLN A 683 7.52 -0.12 16.97
C GLN A 683 8.47 0.54 15.96
N ILE A 684 7.93 1.36 15.07
CA ILE A 684 8.67 2.06 14.01
C ILE A 684 9.11 3.45 14.48
N ARG A 685 8.21 4.17 15.14
CA ARG A 685 8.45 5.55 15.55
C ARG A 685 7.74 5.85 16.86
N ARG A 686 8.39 6.52 17.80
CA ARG A 686 7.73 7.17 18.94
C ARG A 686 7.47 8.63 18.59
N LEU A 687 6.20 9.04 18.59
CA LEU A 687 5.82 10.42 18.27
C LEU A 687 5.70 11.29 19.52
N ALA A 688 5.25 10.72 20.64
CA ALA A 688 5.18 11.43 21.92
C ALA A 688 5.25 10.48 23.12
N GLU A 689 5.86 10.95 24.21
CA GLU A 689 5.78 10.32 25.54
C GLU A 689 5.97 11.38 26.63
N ALA A 690 4.94 12.21 26.85
CA ALA A 690 5.01 13.36 27.73
C ALA A 690 3.70 13.58 28.51
N ALA A 691 3.74 14.44 29.52
CA ALA A 691 2.54 14.92 30.20
C ALA A 691 1.87 16.01 29.35
N TYR A 692 0.61 15.80 29.01
CA TYR A 692 -0.21 16.76 28.28
C TYR A 692 -1.27 17.33 29.22
N PRO A 693 -1.46 18.67 29.29
CA PRO A 693 -2.63 19.28 29.90
C PRO A 693 -3.95 18.84 29.25
N ALA A 694 -5.08 19.29 29.81
CA ALA A 694 -6.34 19.14 29.13
C ALA A 694 -6.32 19.95 27.82
N GLY A 695 -6.70 19.34 26.69
CA GLY A 695 -6.65 19.99 25.39
C GLY A 695 -6.69 19.01 24.22
N VAL A 696 -6.69 19.56 23.01
CA VAL A 696 -6.59 18.80 21.76
C VAL A 696 -5.23 19.07 21.13
N TYR A 697 -4.57 18.01 20.68
CA TYR A 697 -3.19 18.02 20.24
C TYR A 697 -3.06 17.31 18.89
N GLU A 698 -2.01 17.67 18.15
CA GLU A 698 -1.69 17.09 16.85
C GLU A 698 -0.18 16.80 16.79
N LEU A 699 0.17 15.65 16.21
CA LEU A 699 1.54 15.23 15.95
C LEU A 699 1.65 14.84 14.48
N THR A 700 2.73 15.22 13.82
CA THR A 700 3.01 14.81 12.44
C THR A 700 3.90 13.58 12.43
N TRP A 701 3.55 12.57 11.63
CA TRP A 701 4.47 11.53 11.21
C TRP A 701 4.87 11.77 9.76
N ASP A 702 6.17 11.85 9.50
CA ASP A 702 6.78 12.11 8.18
C ASP A 702 7.18 10.83 7.44
N GLY A 703 6.66 9.69 7.88
CA GLY A 703 6.98 8.39 7.31
C GLY A 703 8.40 7.92 7.59
N ARG A 704 9.08 8.43 8.64
CA ARG A 704 10.41 7.96 9.06
C ARG A 704 10.37 7.18 10.37
N ASP A 705 11.31 6.26 10.55
CA ASP A 705 11.51 5.53 11.82
C ASP A 705 12.25 6.38 12.87
N ASP A 706 12.48 5.84 14.07
CA ASP A 706 13.22 6.53 15.15
C ASP A 706 14.69 6.86 14.77
N PHE A 707 15.27 6.20 13.77
CA PHE A 707 16.63 6.44 13.27
C PHE A 707 16.68 7.46 12.11
N GLY A 708 15.51 7.96 11.67
CA GLY A 708 15.38 8.91 10.57
C GLY A 708 15.36 8.25 9.19
N ASN A 709 15.34 6.92 9.11
CA ASN A 709 15.23 6.20 7.86
C ASN A 709 13.79 6.22 7.36
N PRO A 710 13.54 6.35 6.05
CA PRO A 710 12.20 6.27 5.48
C PRO A 710 11.57 4.89 5.70
N ALA A 711 10.36 4.85 6.24
CA ALA A 711 9.55 3.64 6.35
C ALA A 711 9.06 3.18 4.95
N ALA A 712 8.84 1.88 4.78
CA ALA A 712 8.34 1.30 3.53
C ALA A 712 6.86 1.67 3.27
N SER A 713 6.43 1.71 2.00
CA SER A 713 4.99 1.78 1.69
C SER A 713 4.26 0.61 2.31
N GLY A 714 3.10 0.83 2.90
CA GLY A 714 2.35 -0.25 3.55
C GLY A 714 1.42 0.22 4.66
N VAL A 715 0.84 -0.77 5.34
CA VAL A 715 -0.08 -0.57 6.46
C VAL A 715 0.69 -0.50 7.76
N TYR A 716 0.42 0.54 8.53
CA TYR A 716 0.94 0.75 9.87
C TYR A 716 -0.22 0.97 10.83
N PHE A 717 0.08 0.86 12.11
CA PHE A 717 -0.83 1.14 13.19
C PHE A 717 -0.22 2.18 14.10
N TYR A 718 -1.02 3.07 14.65
CA TYR A 718 -0.58 3.96 15.69
C TYR A 718 -1.48 3.80 16.90
N THR A 719 -0.83 3.89 18.06
CA THR A 719 -1.49 3.69 19.34
C THR A 719 -1.41 4.95 20.16
N MET A 720 -2.41 5.18 20.99
CA MET A 720 -2.37 6.16 22.06
C MET A 720 -2.64 5.44 23.38
N ARG A 721 -1.80 5.68 24.38
CA ARG A 721 -2.05 5.32 25.77
C ARG A 721 -2.03 6.56 26.64
N ALA A 722 -3.02 6.73 27.51
CA ALA A 722 -3.07 7.82 28.48
C ALA A 722 -3.32 7.27 29.89
N GLY A 723 -2.23 7.13 30.68
CA GLY A 723 -2.26 6.40 31.95
C GLY A 723 -2.75 4.95 31.79
N ASP A 724 -3.40 4.41 32.83
CA ASP A 724 -3.97 3.04 32.83
C ASP A 724 -5.42 2.98 32.33
N GLN A 725 -6.01 4.12 31.95
CA GLN A 725 -7.46 4.25 31.77
C GLN A 725 -7.91 4.38 30.31
N PHE A 726 -7.00 4.62 29.37
CA PHE A 726 -7.34 4.77 27.96
C PHE A 726 -6.25 4.18 27.06
N SER A 727 -6.65 3.30 26.15
CA SER A 727 -5.84 2.83 25.05
C SER A 727 -6.67 2.79 23.77
N ALA A 728 -6.13 3.32 22.68
CA ALA A 728 -6.76 3.27 21.37
C ALA A 728 -5.73 2.93 20.29
N VAL A 729 -6.17 2.27 19.23
CA VAL A 729 -5.37 1.90 18.06
C VAL A 729 -6.09 2.33 16.80
N LYS A 730 -5.36 2.85 15.83
CA LYS A 730 -5.86 3.27 14.52
C LYS A 730 -4.89 2.83 13.42
N LYS A 731 -5.40 2.60 12.22
CA LYS A 731 -4.65 2.12 11.06
C LYS A 731 -4.30 3.29 10.16
N LEU A 732 -3.09 3.33 9.60
CA LEU A 732 -2.67 4.29 8.58
C LEU A 732 -1.92 3.62 7.43
N VAL A 733 -2.00 4.19 6.24
CA VAL A 733 -1.46 3.64 4.99
C VAL A 733 -0.48 4.64 4.39
N LEU A 734 0.81 4.28 4.37
CA LEU A 734 1.85 5.05 3.71
C LEU A 734 1.93 4.63 2.25
N LEU A 735 1.76 5.57 1.33
CA LEU A 735 2.07 5.41 -0.08
C LEU A 735 3.34 6.22 -0.37
N LYS A 736 4.33 5.60 -1.02
CA LYS A 736 5.40 6.33 -1.69
C LYS A 736 5.15 6.37 -3.18
#